data_AF-A0A3Y3Q0S6-F1
#
_entry.id   AF-A0A3Y3Q0S6-F1
#
_cell.length_a   1.000
_cell.length_b   1.000
_cell.length_c   1.000
_cell.angle_alpha   90.00
_cell.angle_beta   90.00
_cell.angle_gamma   90.00
#
_symmetry.space_group_name_H-M   'P 1'
#
loop_
_entity.id
_entity.type
_entity.pdbx_description
1 polymer ?
#
loop_
_entity_poly.entity_id
_entity_poly.type
_entity_poly.pdbx_seq_one_letter_code
_entity_poly.pdbx_strand_id
1 'polypeptide(L)'
;MRLIIAFLMAWCLSTGAFAATAPDAKQITQELEQAKAAKPAQPEAVEALQTALNALEERKGSLERAKQYQHVIDNFPKLSATLRAQLNNLRDEPRSVPPEMSTEALNQEILQVSSQLLDKTREAQQEQERVREIADSLSQLPQQQNDARRQLNEIERRLGAAGGSAALSQAQSLSMQAESAKLKALVDELELAQLSANNRQELARLRSELAEKQSQQLDAYLQALRNQLNSLRQREAERALESTELLAENSAGLPEGIVEQFKVNRELSQALNQQAQRMDLVASQQRQATSQTLQVRQALNTLREQSQWLGVSNMLGEALRAQVARLPEMPKPQQLDTEMAQLRVHRMRYEELLNKQPQLRQIRQANGQPLTAEQNQILDAQLRTQRELLNSLLQGGDTLILELTKLKVSNSQLEDALKEVNEATHRYLFWTADVSPLSLSWPVDLVQDLRRLISLDTFNQLGKASIMMLTSKETLLPLFGALALVGFSLYSRQHFNRFLERSASRVGKVTQDHFSLTLRTVFWSILVASPLPVLWATLGYGLQEAWPYPLAVAIGDGVTATVPLLWVVMICAAFARPNGLFVAHFGWPRNRVAKAMRYYLMSIGLIVPLIMAVIMFDNLNDREFSGSLGRLCFILICGALALVTLSLKKAGIPLYLDKEGNGDNMVNSLLWNMLMGAPLIAILAAAVGYLATAQALLARLETSVAIWFLLLVIYHVIRRWMLIQRRRLAFDRAKHRRAEMLAQRARGEEEPAHSSSLEGAVDIDESEIDLNAISAQSLRLVRSILMLIALLSVIVLWSEIHSAFGFLENISLWDVTSTVQGVKSLEPITLGAVLIAILVFIITTQLVRNLPALLELALLQHLDLTPGTGYAITTITKYLLMLIGGLVGFSMIGIEWSKLQWLVAALGVGLGFGLQEIFANFISGLIILFEKPIRIGDTVTIRDLTGSVTKINTRATTISDWDRKEIIVPNKAFITEQFINWSLSDSVTRVVLTIPAPADANSEEVTQILLTAAQRCSLVLDNPPPEIFLVDLQQGIQIFELRIYAAEMGHRMPLRHEIHQLILAGFREHGIDMPFPPFQMRLESLGGKQTGRTLTSAGKTSRPAGSL
;
A
#
# COMPACT_ATOMS: atom_id res chain seq x y z
N MET A 1 -36.02 64.71 45.59
CA MET A 1 -35.02 64.13 44.66
C MET A 1 -35.16 62.61 44.47
N ARG A 2 -35.24 61.77 45.51
CA ARG A 2 -35.31 60.30 45.34
C ARG A 2 -36.56 59.77 44.61
N LEU A 3 -37.72 60.40 44.78
CA LEU A 3 -38.94 60.05 44.04
C LEU A 3 -38.88 60.42 42.55
N ILE A 4 -38.18 61.51 42.19
CA ILE A 4 -37.99 61.91 40.79
C ILE A 4 -37.02 60.94 40.10
N ILE A 5 -35.99 60.46 40.80
CA ILE A 5 -35.06 59.45 40.27
C ILE A 5 -35.76 58.08 40.13
N ALA A 6 -36.61 57.70 41.08
CA ALA A 6 -37.40 56.48 40.98
C ALA A 6 -38.45 56.56 39.86
N PHE A 7 -39.07 57.73 39.67
CA PHE A 7 -40.03 57.95 38.59
C PHE A 7 -39.34 58.05 37.22
N LEU A 8 -38.14 58.64 37.13
CA LEU A 8 -37.32 58.63 35.91
C LEU A 8 -36.77 57.24 35.60
N MET A 9 -36.37 56.45 36.61
CA MET A 9 -36.00 55.03 36.39
C MET A 9 -37.21 54.19 35.99
N ALA A 10 -38.38 54.39 36.60
CA ALA A 10 -39.60 53.71 36.19
C ALA A 10 -40.06 54.14 34.78
N TRP A 11 -39.89 55.42 34.42
CA TRP A 11 -40.17 55.93 33.08
C TRP A 11 -39.18 55.34 32.06
N CYS A 12 -37.88 55.30 32.36
CA CYS A 12 -36.86 54.66 31.53
C CYS A 12 -37.05 53.13 31.40
N LEU A 13 -37.54 52.46 32.45
CA LEU A 13 -37.89 51.03 32.40
C LEU A 13 -39.20 50.78 31.64
N SER A 14 -40.17 51.70 31.70
CA SER A 14 -41.40 51.61 30.90
C SER A 14 -41.18 51.91 29.41
N THR A 15 -40.19 52.72 29.06
CA THR A 15 -39.82 52.96 27.65
C THR A 15 -39.12 51.76 27.00
N GLY A 16 -38.62 50.80 27.79
CA GLY A 16 -38.09 49.52 27.30
C GLY A 16 -39.17 48.49 26.95
N ALA A 17 -40.46 48.76 27.22
CA ALA A 17 -41.58 47.88 26.90
C ALA A 17 -42.04 47.97 25.43
N PHE A 18 -41.52 48.92 24.65
CA PHE A 18 -41.62 48.91 23.19
C PHE A 18 -40.42 48.19 22.58
N ALA A 19 -40.21 46.93 22.97
CA ALA A 19 -39.49 46.00 22.11
C ALA A 19 -40.29 45.85 20.82
N ALA A 20 -39.66 45.99 19.65
CA ALA A 20 -40.30 45.84 18.34
C ALA A 20 -41.20 44.59 18.34
N THR A 21 -42.51 44.80 18.44
CA THR A 21 -43.50 43.74 18.40
C THR A 21 -43.42 43.16 17.01
N ALA A 22 -43.08 41.87 16.92
CA ALA A 22 -43.05 41.18 15.65
C ALA A 22 -44.37 41.40 14.89
N PRO A 23 -44.32 41.59 13.57
CA PRO A 23 -45.49 41.93 12.79
C PRO A 23 -46.53 40.81 12.84
N ASP A 24 -47.81 41.18 12.90
CA ASP A 24 -48.91 40.22 13.00
C ASP A 24 -49.04 39.45 11.68
N ALA A 25 -48.91 38.12 11.75
CA ALA A 25 -48.95 37.25 10.59
C ALA A 25 -50.27 37.40 9.81
N LYS A 26 -51.39 37.67 10.51
CA LYS A 26 -52.70 37.89 9.87
C LYS A 26 -52.74 39.19 9.06
N GLN A 27 -52.04 40.23 9.51
CA GLN A 27 -51.94 41.51 8.81
C GLN A 27 -51.08 41.37 7.55
N ILE A 28 -49.92 40.68 7.63
CA ILE A 28 -49.07 40.41 6.47
C ILE A 28 -49.79 39.56 5.41
N THR A 29 -50.58 38.56 5.82
CA THR A 29 -51.38 37.77 4.86
C THR A 29 -52.44 38.62 4.15
N GLN A 30 -53.08 39.56 4.85
CA GLN A 30 -54.07 40.47 4.25
C GLN A 30 -53.39 41.48 3.30
N GLU A 31 -52.25 42.05 3.69
CA GLU A 31 -51.46 42.94 2.82
C GLU A 31 -50.91 42.21 1.58
N LEU A 32 -50.57 40.94 1.71
CA LEU A 32 -50.14 40.10 0.59
C LEU A 32 -51.28 39.81 -0.39
N GLU A 33 -52.51 39.58 0.10
CA GLU A 33 -53.70 39.46 -0.76
C GLU A 33 -54.03 40.80 -1.45
N GLN A 34 -53.89 41.93 -0.74
CA GLN A 34 -54.11 43.26 -1.31
C GLN A 34 -53.03 43.63 -2.35
N ALA A 35 -51.76 43.32 -2.11
CA ALA A 35 -50.65 43.55 -3.03
C ALA A 35 -50.78 42.68 -4.30
N LYS A 36 -51.32 41.47 -4.18
CA LYS A 36 -51.67 40.60 -5.32
C LYS A 36 -52.88 41.12 -6.11
N ALA A 37 -53.80 41.82 -5.46
CA ALA A 37 -55.02 42.36 -6.07
C ALA A 37 -54.87 43.77 -6.69
N ALA A 38 -53.80 44.51 -6.36
CA ALA A 38 -53.56 45.87 -6.84
C ALA A 38 -53.18 45.94 -8.33
N LYS A 39 -53.65 46.99 -9.05
CA LYS A 39 -53.29 47.30 -10.44
C LYS A 39 -52.68 48.70 -10.54
N PRO A 40 -51.41 48.88 -10.98
CA PRO A 40 -50.51 47.84 -11.51
C PRO A 40 -49.93 46.93 -10.42
N ALA A 41 -49.59 45.70 -10.79
CA ALA A 41 -49.06 44.68 -9.88
C ALA A 41 -47.65 45.06 -9.37
N GLN A 42 -47.40 44.89 -8.08
CA GLN A 42 -46.10 45.15 -7.44
C GLN A 42 -45.40 43.81 -7.08
N PRO A 43 -44.65 43.18 -8.00
CA PRO A 43 -44.04 41.86 -7.75
C PRO A 43 -43.03 41.88 -6.61
N GLU A 44 -42.23 42.94 -6.50
CA GLU A 44 -41.22 43.10 -5.44
C GLU A 44 -41.84 43.22 -4.03
N ALA A 45 -43.03 43.82 -3.90
CA ALA A 45 -43.75 43.90 -2.64
C ALA A 45 -44.32 42.53 -2.22
N VAL A 46 -44.78 41.72 -3.19
CA VAL A 46 -45.27 40.36 -2.94
C VAL A 46 -44.14 39.45 -2.46
N GLU A 47 -42.95 39.54 -3.06
CA GLU A 47 -41.78 38.76 -2.65
C GLU A 47 -41.30 39.15 -1.23
N ALA A 48 -41.27 40.44 -0.91
CA ALA A 48 -40.95 40.93 0.42
C ALA A 48 -41.96 40.43 1.49
N LEU A 49 -43.25 40.38 1.17
CA LEU A 49 -44.27 39.87 2.10
C LEU A 49 -44.24 38.34 2.22
N GLN A 50 -43.88 37.60 1.16
CA GLN A 50 -43.68 36.15 1.24
C GLN A 50 -42.46 35.78 2.10
N THR A 51 -41.34 36.47 1.90
CA THR A 51 -40.14 36.30 2.74
C THR A 51 -40.44 36.61 4.22
N ALA A 52 -41.26 37.64 4.48
CA ALA A 52 -41.72 37.95 5.83
C ALA A 52 -42.51 36.79 6.47
N LEU A 53 -43.43 36.15 5.72
CA LEU A 53 -44.21 35.01 6.22
C LEU A 53 -43.34 33.78 6.51
N ASN A 54 -42.40 33.46 5.61
CA ASN A 54 -41.46 32.36 5.82
C ASN A 54 -40.59 32.60 7.06
N ALA A 55 -40.09 33.82 7.26
CA ALA A 55 -39.33 34.18 8.45
C ALA A 55 -40.16 34.02 9.74
N LEU A 56 -41.46 34.35 9.71
CA LEU A 56 -42.35 34.13 10.84
C LEU A 56 -42.63 32.65 11.12
N GLU A 57 -42.65 31.79 10.10
CA GLU A 57 -42.79 30.34 10.26
C GLU A 57 -41.53 29.73 10.89
N GLU A 58 -40.35 30.08 10.39
CA GLU A 58 -39.08 29.65 10.97
C GLU A 58 -38.89 30.15 12.41
N ARG A 59 -39.38 31.37 12.70
CA ARG A 59 -39.43 31.90 14.06
C ARG A 59 -40.28 31.02 14.98
N LYS A 60 -41.45 30.53 14.53
CA LYS A 60 -42.28 29.61 15.33
C LYS A 60 -41.53 28.31 15.62
N GLY A 61 -40.88 27.72 14.61
CA GLY A 61 -40.06 26.53 14.80
C GLY A 61 -38.93 26.74 15.82
N SER A 62 -38.27 27.91 15.76
CA SER A 62 -37.21 28.27 16.71
C SER A 62 -37.74 28.43 18.13
N LEU A 63 -38.91 29.06 18.29
CA LEU A 63 -39.58 29.19 19.60
C LEU A 63 -40.05 27.85 20.16
N GLU A 64 -40.48 26.91 19.31
CA GLU A 64 -40.86 25.55 19.74
C GLU A 64 -39.64 24.77 20.25
N ARG A 65 -38.51 24.82 19.53
CA ARG A 65 -37.25 24.20 19.98
C ARG A 65 -36.72 24.85 21.25
N ALA A 66 -36.75 26.18 21.34
CA ALA A 66 -36.42 26.92 22.55
C ALA A 66 -37.27 26.47 23.75
N LYS A 67 -38.58 26.28 23.57
CA LYS A 67 -39.46 25.71 24.61
C LYS A 67 -39.10 24.28 25.00
N GLN A 68 -38.71 23.44 24.04
CA GLN A 68 -38.24 22.08 24.32
C GLN A 68 -36.95 22.10 25.16
N TYR A 69 -35.98 22.95 24.81
CA TYR A 69 -34.75 23.13 25.59
C TYR A 69 -35.04 23.66 26.99
N GLN A 70 -35.92 24.65 27.11
CA GLN A 70 -36.36 25.18 28.41
C GLN A 70 -37.05 24.09 29.25
N HIS A 71 -37.94 23.30 28.65
CA HIS A 71 -38.60 22.19 29.34
C HIS A 71 -37.60 21.16 29.87
N VAL A 72 -36.54 20.87 29.11
CA VAL A 72 -35.46 19.99 29.58
C VAL A 72 -34.73 20.62 30.77
N ILE A 73 -34.40 21.91 30.72
CA ILE A 73 -33.76 22.63 31.83
C ILE A 73 -34.63 22.57 33.10
N ASP A 74 -35.91 22.91 32.98
CA ASP A 74 -36.82 23.02 34.13
C ASP A 74 -37.12 21.65 34.77
N ASN A 75 -37.25 20.59 33.95
CA ASN A 75 -37.62 19.26 34.43
C ASN A 75 -36.44 18.30 34.57
N PHE A 76 -35.21 18.72 34.28
CA PHE A 76 -34.02 17.88 34.36
C PHE A 76 -33.88 17.13 35.69
N PRO A 77 -34.06 17.76 36.88
CA PRO A 77 -33.92 17.04 38.15
C PRO A 77 -34.94 15.90 38.32
N LYS A 78 -36.17 16.10 37.84
CA LYS A 78 -37.22 15.07 37.90
C LYS A 78 -36.92 13.94 36.91
N LEU A 79 -36.60 14.28 35.67
CA LEU A 79 -36.32 13.31 34.61
C LEU A 79 -35.09 12.44 34.93
N SER A 80 -34.00 13.07 35.36
CA SER A 80 -32.78 12.37 35.77
C SER A 80 -33.03 11.47 36.99
N ALA A 81 -33.76 11.94 38.01
CA ALA A 81 -34.12 11.13 39.17
C ALA A 81 -35.00 9.93 38.79
N THR A 82 -35.97 10.10 37.87
CA THR A 82 -36.81 8.97 37.40
C THR A 82 -35.99 7.92 36.65
N LEU A 83 -35.07 8.34 35.77
CA LEU A 83 -34.19 7.41 35.05
C LEU A 83 -33.22 6.70 35.98
N ARG A 84 -32.61 7.42 36.94
CA ARG A 84 -31.73 6.83 37.96
C ARG A 84 -32.49 5.84 38.85
N ALA A 85 -33.74 6.15 39.22
CA ALA A 85 -34.58 5.23 39.98
C ALA A 85 -34.91 3.97 39.18
N GLN A 86 -35.19 4.08 37.87
CA GLN A 86 -35.39 2.92 36.99
C GLN A 86 -34.11 2.08 36.86
N LEU A 87 -32.95 2.73 36.68
CA LEU A 87 -31.63 2.08 36.66
C LEU A 87 -31.32 1.32 37.96
N ASN A 88 -31.68 1.89 39.12
CA ASN A 88 -31.48 1.24 40.42
C ASN A 88 -32.50 0.12 40.70
N ASN A 89 -33.72 0.23 40.16
CA ASN A 89 -34.77 -0.79 40.32
C ASN A 89 -34.57 -2.01 39.40
N LEU A 90 -33.77 -1.89 38.35
CA LEU A 90 -33.33 -3.02 37.54
C LEU A 90 -32.41 -3.90 38.40
N ARG A 91 -32.93 -5.04 38.86
CA ARG A 91 -32.19 -6.04 39.64
C ARG A 91 -31.03 -6.60 38.81
N ASP A 92 -29.86 -6.81 39.43
CA ASP A 92 -28.72 -7.43 38.73
C ASP A 92 -28.93 -8.94 38.48
N GLU A 93 -29.94 -9.56 39.09
CA GLU A 93 -30.25 -10.98 38.87
C GLU A 93 -31.09 -11.21 37.60
N PRO A 94 -30.68 -12.16 36.73
CA PRO A 94 -31.42 -12.50 35.53
C PRO A 94 -32.81 -13.07 35.87
N ARG A 95 -33.80 -12.73 35.04
CA ARG A 95 -35.17 -13.24 35.18
C ARG A 95 -35.13 -14.77 35.14
N SER A 96 -35.69 -15.44 36.15
CA SER A 96 -35.69 -16.90 36.23
C SER A 96 -36.66 -17.49 35.21
N VAL A 97 -36.20 -18.50 34.46
CA VAL A 97 -37.07 -19.22 33.52
C VAL A 97 -38.00 -20.17 34.29
N PRO A 98 -39.31 -20.23 33.95
CA PRO A 98 -40.23 -21.19 34.58
C PRO A 98 -39.80 -22.65 34.31
N PRO A 99 -39.82 -23.53 35.33
CA PRO A 99 -39.29 -24.90 35.21
C PRO A 99 -40.14 -25.86 34.36
N GLU A 100 -41.40 -25.53 34.02
CA GLU A 100 -42.36 -26.45 33.35
C GLU A 100 -42.91 -25.91 32.00
N MET A 101 -42.05 -25.38 31.13
CA MET A 101 -42.47 -24.97 29.78
C MET A 101 -42.26 -26.08 28.75
N SER A 102 -43.24 -26.27 27.85
CA SER A 102 -43.09 -27.15 26.69
C SER A 102 -42.11 -26.58 25.66
N THR A 103 -41.55 -27.43 24.80
CA THR A 103 -40.62 -27.03 23.73
C THR A 103 -41.22 -25.98 22.79
N GLU A 104 -42.51 -26.08 22.49
CA GLU A 104 -43.25 -25.13 21.66
C GLU A 104 -43.41 -23.76 22.34
N ALA A 105 -43.72 -23.76 23.64
CA ALA A 105 -43.85 -22.53 24.43
C ALA A 105 -42.49 -21.82 24.58
N LEU A 106 -41.41 -22.57 24.80
CA LEU A 106 -40.04 -22.03 24.83
C LEU A 106 -39.65 -21.38 23.50
N ASN A 107 -39.95 -22.00 22.35
CA ASN A 107 -39.66 -21.42 21.04
C ASN A 107 -40.40 -20.08 20.82
N GLN A 108 -41.68 -20.01 21.20
CA GLN A 108 -42.46 -18.77 21.09
C GLN A 108 -41.90 -17.66 21.98
N GLU A 109 -41.53 -17.98 23.22
CA GLU A 109 -40.95 -17.01 24.14
C GLU A 109 -39.57 -16.54 23.70
N ILE A 110 -38.71 -17.45 23.20
CA ILE A 110 -37.41 -17.10 22.58
C ILE A 110 -37.61 -16.09 21.44
N LEU A 111 -38.63 -16.29 20.59
CA LEU A 111 -38.89 -15.41 19.46
C LEU A 111 -39.33 -14.01 19.93
N GLN A 112 -40.23 -13.93 20.92
CA GLN A 112 -40.66 -12.67 21.52
C GLN A 112 -39.51 -11.92 22.21
N VAL A 113 -38.74 -12.60 23.05
CA VAL A 113 -37.61 -12.02 23.77
C VAL A 113 -36.53 -11.56 22.80
N SER A 114 -36.29 -12.30 21.70
CA SER A 114 -35.34 -11.88 20.67
C SER A 114 -35.76 -10.57 19.98
N SER A 115 -37.06 -10.38 19.72
CA SER A 115 -37.58 -9.13 19.15
C SER A 115 -37.38 -7.97 20.12
N GLN A 116 -37.72 -8.18 21.41
CA GLN A 116 -37.55 -7.16 22.44
C GLN A 116 -36.08 -6.77 22.63
N LEU A 117 -35.18 -7.76 22.61
CA LEU A 117 -33.73 -7.54 22.68
C LEU A 117 -33.25 -6.65 21.53
N LEU A 118 -33.75 -6.90 20.32
CA LEU A 118 -33.37 -6.16 19.11
C LEU A 118 -33.88 -4.71 19.19
N ASP A 119 -35.11 -4.50 19.64
CA ASP A 119 -35.68 -3.17 19.86
C ASP A 119 -34.90 -2.38 20.92
N LYS A 120 -34.56 -3.01 22.06
CA LYS A 120 -33.78 -2.36 23.13
C LYS A 120 -32.35 -2.06 22.75
N THR A 121 -31.72 -2.94 21.99
CA THR A 121 -30.38 -2.70 21.44
C THR A 121 -30.39 -1.53 20.46
N ARG A 122 -31.42 -1.43 19.61
CA ARG A 122 -31.60 -0.31 18.70
C ARG A 122 -31.85 1.00 19.45
N GLU A 123 -32.66 0.97 20.51
CA GLU A 123 -32.91 2.14 21.37
C GLU A 123 -31.62 2.64 22.03
N ALA A 124 -30.79 1.74 22.56
CA ALA A 124 -29.49 2.08 23.13
C ALA A 124 -28.57 2.74 22.07
N GLN A 125 -28.51 2.18 20.86
CA GLN A 125 -27.72 2.77 19.77
C GLN A 125 -28.20 4.16 19.38
N GLN A 126 -29.51 4.38 19.26
CA GLN A 126 -30.09 5.69 18.92
C GLN A 126 -29.78 6.75 19.98
N GLU A 127 -29.85 6.41 21.27
CA GLU A 127 -29.51 7.35 22.34
C GLU A 127 -27.99 7.61 22.41
N GLN A 128 -27.15 6.61 22.11
CA GLN A 128 -25.70 6.78 21.97
C GLN A 128 -25.33 7.72 20.82
N GLU A 129 -25.99 7.58 19.66
CA GLU A 129 -25.85 8.48 18.51
C GLU A 129 -26.26 9.91 18.88
N ARG A 130 -27.38 10.08 19.60
CA ARG A 130 -27.80 11.40 20.12
C ARG A 130 -26.77 12.04 21.05
N VAL A 131 -26.14 11.27 21.93
CA VAL A 131 -25.04 11.78 22.78
C VAL A 131 -23.92 12.35 21.90
N ARG A 132 -23.58 11.67 20.81
CA ARG A 132 -22.56 12.11 19.86
C ARG A 132 -22.99 13.35 19.08
N GLU A 133 -24.21 13.38 18.56
CA GLU A 133 -24.77 14.55 17.85
C GLU A 133 -24.81 15.80 18.75
N ILE A 134 -25.15 15.64 20.03
CA ILE A 134 -25.12 16.74 21.00
C ILE A 134 -23.67 17.23 21.24
N ALA A 135 -22.70 16.31 21.36
CA ALA A 135 -21.29 16.65 21.53
C ALA A 135 -20.70 17.35 20.28
N ASP A 136 -21.02 16.86 19.09
CA ASP A 136 -20.55 17.43 17.83
C ASP A 136 -21.17 18.82 17.61
N SER A 137 -22.47 18.99 17.88
CA SER A 137 -23.14 20.29 17.77
C SER A 137 -22.62 21.32 18.77
N LEU A 138 -22.22 20.91 19.98
CA LEU A 138 -21.61 21.80 20.99
C LEU A 138 -20.38 22.56 20.47
N SER A 139 -19.59 21.94 19.59
CA SER A 139 -18.44 22.59 18.98
C SER A 139 -18.81 23.72 17.99
N GLN A 140 -20.01 23.63 17.38
CA GLN A 140 -20.48 24.54 16.34
C GLN A 140 -21.40 25.65 16.85
N LEU A 141 -22.09 25.42 17.99
CA LEU A 141 -23.04 26.37 18.58
C LEU A 141 -22.47 27.79 18.81
N PRO A 142 -21.23 27.98 19.34
CA PRO A 142 -20.68 29.32 19.55
C PRO A 142 -20.50 30.11 18.25
N GLN A 143 -20.11 29.42 17.17
CA GLN A 143 -19.96 30.05 15.86
C GLN A 143 -21.33 30.45 15.29
N GLN A 144 -22.31 29.54 15.34
CA GLN A 144 -23.68 29.81 14.88
C GLN A 144 -24.33 30.97 15.67
N GLN A 145 -24.11 31.04 16.98
CA GLN A 145 -24.60 32.12 17.82
C GLN A 145 -23.97 33.47 17.44
N ASN A 146 -22.65 33.50 17.20
CA ASN A 146 -21.94 34.70 16.76
C ASN A 146 -22.42 35.17 15.38
N ASP A 147 -22.63 34.25 14.45
CA ASP A 147 -23.09 34.57 13.10
C ASP A 147 -24.54 35.07 13.12
N ALA A 148 -25.44 34.42 13.87
CA ALA A 148 -26.81 34.88 14.06
C ALA A 148 -26.89 36.27 14.73
N ARG A 149 -26.04 36.53 15.74
CA ARG A 149 -25.94 37.86 16.38
C ARG A 149 -25.40 38.93 15.43
N ARG A 150 -24.44 38.58 14.56
CA ARG A 150 -23.92 39.50 13.53
C ARG A 150 -25.01 39.87 12.52
N GLN A 151 -25.74 38.88 12.02
CA GLN A 151 -26.86 39.10 11.10
C GLN A 151 -27.97 39.92 11.75
N LEU A 152 -28.32 39.64 13.01
CA LEU A 152 -29.31 40.41 13.75
C LEU A 152 -28.91 41.88 13.86
N ASN A 153 -27.66 42.16 14.27
CA ASN A 153 -27.14 43.52 14.36
C ASN A 153 -27.12 44.25 13.01
N GLU A 154 -26.86 43.54 11.91
CA GLU A 154 -26.88 44.12 10.57
C GLU A 154 -28.31 44.50 10.15
N ILE A 155 -29.28 43.62 10.38
CA ILE A 155 -30.69 43.87 10.07
C ILE A 155 -31.25 44.98 10.96
N GLU A 156 -30.94 45.01 12.26
CA GLU A 156 -31.36 46.08 13.17
C GLU A 156 -30.78 47.44 12.76
N ARG A 157 -29.52 47.48 12.30
CA ARG A 157 -28.92 48.71 11.73
C ARG A 157 -29.64 49.19 10.48
N ARG A 158 -30.03 48.28 9.59
CA ARG A 158 -30.80 48.60 8.37
C ARG A 158 -32.22 49.07 8.70
N LEU A 159 -32.87 48.46 9.69
CA LEU A 159 -34.17 48.85 10.23
C LEU A 159 -34.15 50.28 10.78
N GLY A 160 -33.07 50.69 11.46
CA GLY A 160 -32.89 52.05 11.95
C GLY A 160 -32.68 53.10 10.85
N ALA A 161 -32.29 52.70 9.64
CA ALA A 161 -32.07 53.58 8.50
C ALA A 161 -33.24 53.65 7.51
N ALA A 162 -34.22 52.74 7.62
CA ALA A 162 -35.36 52.65 6.71
C ALA A 162 -36.51 53.58 7.16
N GLY A 163 -36.59 54.78 6.59
CA GLY A 163 -37.70 55.72 6.79
C GLY A 163 -38.29 56.18 5.46
N GLY A 164 -39.39 55.55 5.03
CA GLY A 164 -40.12 55.92 3.82
C GLY A 164 -41.58 55.45 3.84
N SER A 165 -42.50 56.29 3.35
CA SER A 165 -43.97 56.10 3.42
C SER A 165 -44.58 55.40 2.19
N ALA A 166 -43.79 54.72 1.37
CA ALA A 166 -44.28 54.01 0.17
C ALA A 166 -44.72 52.57 0.50
N ALA A 167 -45.70 52.02 -0.22
CA ALA A 167 -46.20 50.66 0.00
C ALA A 167 -45.10 49.58 -0.12
N LEU A 168 -44.15 49.77 -1.05
CA LEU A 168 -42.98 48.90 -1.20
C LEU A 168 -42.01 49.00 0.00
N SER A 169 -41.75 50.22 0.51
CA SER A 169 -40.90 50.41 1.69
C SER A 169 -41.57 49.86 2.96
N GLN A 170 -42.91 49.89 3.03
CA GLN A 170 -43.67 49.24 4.10
C GLN A 170 -43.53 47.72 4.04
N ALA A 171 -43.70 47.09 2.87
CA ALA A 171 -43.50 45.65 2.69
C ALA A 171 -42.06 45.21 3.02
N GLN A 172 -41.04 45.97 2.59
CA GLN A 172 -39.64 45.72 2.93
C GLN A 172 -39.37 45.90 4.44
N SER A 173 -39.99 46.90 5.08
CA SER A 173 -39.88 47.09 6.53
C SER A 173 -40.47 45.92 7.31
N LEU A 174 -41.62 45.38 6.89
CA LEU A 174 -42.25 44.22 7.51
C LEU A 174 -41.41 42.95 7.33
N SER A 175 -40.80 42.77 6.16
CA SER A 175 -39.85 41.67 5.92
C SER A 175 -38.64 41.74 6.84
N MET A 176 -37.99 42.92 6.95
CA MET A 176 -36.86 43.11 7.86
C MET A 176 -37.25 42.94 9.33
N GLN A 177 -38.45 43.38 9.74
CA GLN A 177 -38.95 43.15 11.11
C GLN A 177 -39.21 41.67 11.40
N ALA A 178 -39.79 40.94 10.44
CA ALA A 178 -39.99 39.50 10.56
C ALA A 178 -38.65 38.74 10.63
N GLU A 179 -37.67 39.14 9.82
CA GLU A 179 -36.33 38.55 9.81
C GLU A 179 -35.54 38.85 11.09
N SER A 180 -35.64 40.07 11.62
CA SER A 180 -35.11 40.43 12.95
C SER A 180 -35.75 39.58 14.05
N ALA A 181 -37.08 39.43 14.03
CA ALA A 181 -37.80 38.61 15.01
C ALA A 181 -37.46 37.11 14.92
N LYS A 182 -37.19 36.59 13.71
CA LYS A 182 -36.67 35.25 13.46
C LYS A 182 -35.28 35.09 14.07
N LEU A 183 -34.33 35.95 13.69
CA LEU A 183 -32.94 35.85 14.16
C LEU A 183 -32.85 36.01 15.67
N LYS A 184 -33.68 36.87 16.28
CA LYS A 184 -33.78 36.99 17.74
C LYS A 184 -34.24 35.68 18.38
N ALA A 185 -35.29 35.05 17.86
CA ALA A 185 -35.75 33.75 18.35
C ALA A 185 -34.71 32.63 18.13
N LEU A 186 -33.92 32.70 17.05
CA LEU A 186 -32.82 31.77 16.77
C LEU A 186 -31.66 31.96 17.75
N VAL A 187 -31.30 33.20 18.10
CA VAL A 187 -30.28 33.48 19.12
C VAL A 187 -30.72 32.92 20.48
N ASP A 188 -31.98 33.16 20.86
CA ASP A 188 -32.57 32.61 22.11
C ASP A 188 -32.59 31.07 22.07
N GLU A 189 -32.95 30.46 20.93
CA GLU A 189 -32.89 29.01 20.72
C GLU A 189 -31.48 28.46 20.94
N LEU A 190 -30.47 29.04 20.27
CA LEU A 190 -29.08 28.58 20.34
C LEU A 190 -28.48 28.74 21.74
N GLU A 191 -28.83 29.82 22.45
CA GLU A 191 -28.41 30.05 23.83
C GLU A 191 -29.01 29.00 24.77
N LEU A 192 -30.31 28.71 24.65
CA LEU A 192 -30.96 27.63 25.40
C LEU A 192 -30.47 26.24 24.97
N ALA A 193 -30.10 26.05 23.70
CA ALA A 193 -29.50 24.81 23.21
C ALA A 193 -28.15 24.54 23.89
N GLN A 194 -27.32 25.58 24.06
CA GLN A 194 -26.04 25.52 24.76
C GLN A 194 -26.23 25.25 26.26
N LEU A 195 -27.12 26.00 26.93
CA LEU A 195 -27.41 25.83 28.35
C LEU A 195 -27.99 24.44 28.67
N SER A 196 -28.86 23.93 27.79
CA SER A 196 -29.48 22.60 27.95
C SER A 196 -28.59 21.45 27.47
N ALA A 197 -27.46 21.71 26.79
CA ALA A 197 -26.67 20.68 26.12
C ALA A 197 -26.18 19.60 27.11
N ASN A 198 -25.58 20.01 28.23
CA ASN A 198 -25.12 19.08 29.26
C ASN A 198 -26.29 18.27 29.86
N ASN A 199 -27.42 18.92 30.13
CA ASN A 199 -28.63 18.24 30.66
C ASN A 199 -29.18 17.21 29.66
N ARG A 200 -29.25 17.56 28.37
CA ARG A 200 -29.70 16.66 27.30
C ARG A 200 -28.73 15.50 27.11
N GLN A 201 -27.43 15.77 27.14
CA GLN A 201 -26.38 14.76 27.03
C GLN A 201 -26.45 13.77 28.19
N GLU A 202 -26.62 14.25 29.43
CA GLU A 202 -26.76 13.38 30.59
C GLU A 202 -28.05 12.55 30.53
N LEU A 203 -29.18 13.14 30.14
CA LEU A 203 -30.44 12.39 29.98
C LEU A 203 -30.34 11.32 28.89
N ALA A 204 -29.75 11.65 27.73
CA ALA A 204 -29.52 10.69 26.65
C ALA A 204 -28.58 9.56 27.10
N ARG A 205 -27.52 9.90 27.84
CA ARG A 205 -26.62 8.92 28.46
C ARG A 205 -27.35 7.99 29.42
N LEU A 206 -28.16 8.53 30.34
CA LEU A 206 -28.94 7.73 31.29
C LEU A 206 -29.95 6.82 30.58
N ARG A 207 -30.57 7.27 29.49
CA ARG A 207 -31.47 6.45 28.66
C ARG A 207 -30.71 5.34 27.94
N SER A 208 -29.54 5.66 27.39
CA SER A 208 -28.65 4.69 26.75
C SER A 208 -28.23 3.60 27.75
N GLU A 209 -27.75 3.99 28.93
CA GLU A 209 -27.36 3.07 30.01
C GLU A 209 -28.54 2.19 30.47
N LEU A 210 -29.74 2.76 30.56
CA LEU A 210 -30.95 2.01 30.89
C LEU A 210 -31.32 1.00 29.81
N ALA A 211 -31.34 1.40 28.54
CA ALA A 211 -31.65 0.53 27.42
C ALA A 211 -30.61 -0.59 27.26
N GLU A 212 -29.34 -0.27 27.50
CA GLU A 212 -28.23 -1.24 27.50
C GLU A 212 -28.38 -2.27 28.62
N LYS A 213 -28.66 -1.83 29.86
CA LYS A 213 -28.96 -2.76 30.96
C LYS A 213 -30.17 -3.64 30.67
N GLN A 214 -31.24 -3.08 30.09
CA GLN A 214 -32.42 -3.85 29.69
C GLN A 214 -32.08 -4.88 28.60
N SER A 215 -31.27 -4.51 27.62
CA SER A 215 -30.77 -5.41 26.58
C SER A 215 -29.95 -6.55 27.19
N GLN A 216 -29.02 -6.25 28.11
CA GLN A 216 -28.23 -7.27 28.81
C GLN A 216 -29.10 -8.26 29.61
N GLN A 217 -30.12 -7.77 30.31
CA GLN A 217 -31.07 -8.65 31.02
C GLN A 217 -31.86 -9.54 30.07
N LEU A 218 -32.35 -8.98 28.95
CA LEU A 218 -33.08 -9.74 27.93
C LEU A 218 -32.18 -10.78 27.26
N ASP A 219 -30.92 -10.46 27.00
CA ASP A 219 -29.94 -11.39 26.44
C ASP A 219 -29.63 -12.54 27.43
N ALA A 220 -29.43 -12.23 28.72
CA ALA A 220 -29.25 -13.24 29.76
C ALA A 220 -30.48 -14.15 29.90
N TYR A 221 -31.69 -13.58 29.82
CA TYR A 221 -32.94 -14.35 29.84
C TYR A 221 -33.09 -15.22 28.60
N LEU A 222 -32.77 -14.68 27.41
CA LEU A 222 -32.79 -15.42 26.15
C LEU A 222 -31.81 -16.59 26.16
N GLN A 223 -30.61 -16.40 26.71
CA GLN A 223 -29.63 -17.48 26.91
C GLN A 223 -30.16 -18.55 27.86
N ALA A 224 -30.76 -18.17 28.98
CA ALA A 224 -31.36 -19.13 29.91
C ALA A 224 -32.48 -19.95 29.25
N LEU A 225 -33.37 -19.31 28.47
CA LEU A 225 -34.42 -19.97 27.69
C LEU A 225 -33.84 -20.97 26.67
N ARG A 226 -32.81 -20.57 25.93
CA ARG A 226 -32.12 -21.43 24.96
C ARG A 226 -31.44 -22.63 25.63
N ASN A 227 -30.80 -22.41 26.78
CA ASN A 227 -30.16 -23.47 27.54
C ASN A 227 -31.19 -24.48 28.08
N GLN A 228 -32.33 -24.00 28.58
CA GLN A 228 -33.43 -24.88 29.00
C GLN A 228 -33.98 -25.69 27.82
N LEU A 229 -34.22 -25.04 26.66
CA LEU A 229 -34.66 -25.72 25.44
C LEU A 229 -33.67 -26.80 24.99
N ASN A 230 -32.37 -26.49 24.99
CA ASN A 230 -31.32 -27.45 24.62
C ASN A 230 -31.27 -28.62 25.60
N SER A 231 -31.40 -28.35 26.91
CA SER A 231 -31.42 -29.41 27.93
C SER A 231 -32.64 -30.34 27.81
N LEU A 232 -33.80 -29.80 27.44
CA LEU A 232 -35.01 -30.59 27.19
C LEU A 232 -34.84 -31.45 25.96
N ARG A 233 -34.37 -30.89 24.84
CA ARG A 233 -34.06 -31.64 23.61
C ARG A 233 -33.03 -32.74 23.84
N GLN A 234 -32.02 -32.49 24.68
CA GLN A 234 -31.03 -33.49 25.06
C GLN A 234 -31.69 -34.66 25.81
N ARG A 235 -32.50 -34.38 26.83
CA ARG A 235 -33.21 -35.42 27.60
C ARG A 235 -34.20 -36.19 26.73
N GLU A 236 -34.90 -35.52 25.81
CA GLU A 236 -35.78 -36.16 24.82
C GLU A 236 -35.00 -37.10 23.91
N ALA A 237 -33.83 -36.68 23.41
CA ALA A 237 -32.96 -37.48 22.58
C ALA A 237 -32.36 -38.69 23.34
N GLU A 238 -31.93 -38.51 24.59
CA GLU A 238 -31.41 -39.59 25.45
C GLU A 238 -32.50 -40.64 25.73
N ARG A 239 -33.72 -40.20 26.08
CA ARG A 239 -34.87 -41.11 26.28
C ARG A 239 -35.26 -41.84 25.01
N ALA A 240 -35.23 -41.16 23.85
CA ALA A 240 -35.48 -41.80 22.57
C ALA A 240 -34.43 -42.90 22.28
N LEU A 241 -33.16 -42.62 22.59
CA LEU A 241 -32.06 -43.57 22.42
C LEU A 241 -32.21 -44.78 23.34
N GLU A 242 -32.46 -44.57 24.65
CA GLU A 242 -32.74 -45.64 25.62
C GLU A 242 -33.94 -46.49 25.21
N SER A 243 -35.04 -45.87 24.79
CA SER A 243 -36.24 -46.59 24.35
C SER A 243 -35.98 -47.50 23.17
N THR A 244 -35.08 -47.09 22.27
CA THR A 244 -34.73 -47.87 21.10
C THR A 244 -33.65 -48.93 21.36
N GLU A 245 -32.75 -48.71 22.33
CA GLU A 245 -31.80 -49.72 22.82
C GLU A 245 -32.54 -50.83 23.57
N LEU A 246 -33.54 -50.51 24.39
CA LEU A 246 -34.41 -51.51 25.03
C LEU A 246 -35.18 -52.36 24.02
N LEU A 247 -35.61 -51.78 22.89
CA LEU A 247 -36.21 -52.54 21.78
C LEU A 247 -35.21 -53.50 21.12
N ALA A 248 -33.91 -53.15 21.11
CA ALA A 248 -32.85 -53.98 20.57
C ALA A 248 -32.47 -55.14 21.50
N GLU A 249 -32.38 -54.90 22.81
CA GLU A 249 -32.07 -55.94 23.82
C GLU A 249 -33.15 -57.03 23.86
N ASN A 250 -34.40 -56.66 23.62
CA ASN A 250 -35.52 -57.60 23.56
C ASN A 250 -35.60 -58.40 22.24
N SER A 251 -34.76 -58.10 21.24
CA SER A 251 -34.82 -58.69 19.91
C SER A 251 -33.59 -59.58 19.61
N ALA A 252 -33.79 -60.89 19.41
CA ALA A 252 -32.70 -61.81 19.12
C ALA A 252 -32.26 -61.79 17.63
N GLY A 253 -30.97 -61.52 17.35
CA GLY A 253 -30.38 -61.69 16.01
C GLY A 253 -30.54 -60.50 15.05
N LEU A 254 -30.09 -59.30 15.45
CA LEU A 254 -30.12 -58.09 14.61
C LEU A 254 -29.03 -58.13 13.50
N PRO A 255 -29.36 -57.76 12.24
CA PRO A 255 -28.38 -57.61 11.16
C PRO A 255 -27.30 -56.56 11.48
N GLU A 256 -26.06 -56.77 11.00
CA GLU A 256 -24.93 -55.86 11.23
C GLU A 256 -25.24 -54.41 10.82
N GLY A 257 -25.95 -54.20 9.70
CA GLY A 257 -26.33 -52.86 9.25
C GLY A 257 -27.27 -52.09 10.19
N ILE A 258 -28.08 -52.78 11.00
CA ILE A 258 -28.94 -52.16 12.03
C ILE A 258 -28.09 -51.84 13.28
N VAL A 259 -27.21 -52.75 13.69
CA VAL A 259 -26.30 -52.55 14.83
C VAL A 259 -25.35 -51.36 14.60
N GLU A 260 -24.91 -51.13 13.36
CA GLU A 260 -24.13 -49.94 13.01
C GLU A 260 -24.91 -48.63 13.24
N GLN A 261 -26.22 -48.59 13.00
CA GLN A 261 -27.01 -47.37 13.21
C GLN A 261 -27.13 -47.01 14.69
N PHE A 262 -27.17 -47.99 15.60
CA PHE A 262 -27.10 -47.73 17.05
C PHE A 262 -25.80 -47.03 17.44
N LYS A 263 -24.66 -47.45 16.87
CA LYS A 263 -23.36 -46.78 17.10
C LYS A 263 -23.38 -45.35 16.58
N VAL A 264 -23.91 -45.12 15.38
CA VAL A 264 -24.03 -43.78 14.79
C VAL A 264 -24.92 -42.88 15.67
N ASN A 265 -26.07 -43.39 16.14
CA ASN A 265 -26.96 -42.61 17.01
C ASN A 265 -26.30 -42.26 18.35
N ARG A 266 -25.53 -43.18 18.94
CA ARG A 266 -24.74 -42.91 20.15
C ARG A 266 -23.67 -41.84 19.92
N GLU A 267 -22.94 -41.90 18.79
CA GLU A 267 -21.97 -40.88 18.41
C GLU A 267 -22.63 -39.50 18.18
N LEU A 268 -23.79 -39.46 17.52
CA LEU A 268 -24.55 -38.22 17.30
C LEU A 268 -25.06 -37.61 18.60
N SER A 269 -25.55 -38.44 19.54
CA SER A 269 -25.95 -37.99 20.87
C SER A 269 -24.77 -37.42 21.67
N GLN A 270 -23.61 -38.10 21.64
CA GLN A 270 -22.38 -37.58 22.24
C GLN A 270 -21.93 -36.25 21.61
N ALA A 271 -22.00 -36.14 20.28
CA ALA A 271 -21.68 -34.90 19.58
C ALA A 271 -22.61 -33.75 19.97
N LEU A 272 -23.91 -34.03 20.17
CA LEU A 272 -24.90 -33.05 20.61
C LEU A 272 -24.57 -32.54 22.02
N ASN A 273 -24.17 -33.43 22.92
CA ASN A 273 -23.76 -33.06 24.28
C ASN A 273 -22.47 -32.21 24.26
N GLN A 274 -21.46 -32.60 23.47
CA GLN A 274 -20.23 -31.81 23.31
C GLN A 274 -20.52 -30.42 22.73
N GLN A 275 -21.44 -30.32 21.78
CA GLN A 275 -21.86 -29.05 21.19
C GLN A 275 -22.54 -28.13 22.23
N ALA A 276 -23.41 -28.68 23.08
CA ALA A 276 -24.05 -27.92 24.15
C ALA A 276 -23.03 -27.38 25.17
N GLN A 277 -22.11 -28.23 25.65
CA GLN A 277 -21.03 -27.81 26.55
C GLN A 277 -20.14 -26.73 25.93
N ARG A 278 -19.85 -26.83 24.62
CA ARG A 278 -19.06 -25.82 23.92
C ARG A 278 -19.80 -24.49 23.81
N MET A 279 -21.11 -24.52 23.59
CA MET A 279 -21.94 -23.32 23.53
C MET A 279 -21.92 -22.57 24.87
N ASP A 280 -21.99 -23.26 26.01
CA ASP A 280 -21.87 -22.66 27.33
C ASP A 280 -20.49 -22.03 27.58
N LEU A 281 -19.42 -22.70 27.13
CA LEU A 281 -18.06 -22.16 27.22
C LEU A 281 -17.89 -20.88 26.38
N VAL A 282 -18.41 -20.87 25.14
CA VAL A 282 -18.37 -19.70 24.25
C VAL A 282 -19.14 -18.53 24.88
N ALA A 283 -20.31 -18.78 25.46
CA ALA A 283 -21.09 -17.75 26.16
C ALA A 283 -20.36 -17.20 27.40
N SER A 284 -19.63 -18.04 28.14
CA SER A 284 -18.77 -17.61 29.26
C SER A 284 -17.62 -16.73 28.77
N GLN A 285 -16.92 -17.14 27.72
CA GLN A 285 -15.82 -16.38 27.12
C GLN A 285 -16.28 -15.03 26.56
N GLN A 286 -17.46 -14.97 25.94
CA GLN A 286 -18.03 -13.72 25.45
C GLN A 286 -18.31 -12.72 26.58
N ARG A 287 -18.86 -13.21 27.71
CA ARG A 287 -19.08 -12.37 28.91
C ARG A 287 -17.76 -11.86 29.47
N GLN A 288 -16.74 -12.72 29.54
CA GLN A 288 -15.40 -12.33 29.97
C GLN A 288 -14.78 -11.26 29.05
N ALA A 289 -14.82 -11.46 27.73
CA ALA A 289 -14.28 -10.51 26.76
C ALA A 289 -14.99 -9.14 26.83
N THR A 290 -16.31 -9.14 27.00
CA THR A 290 -17.11 -7.92 27.16
C THR A 290 -16.75 -7.18 28.46
N SER A 291 -16.62 -7.90 29.58
CA SER A 291 -16.22 -7.34 30.88
C SER A 291 -14.81 -6.74 30.82
N GLN A 292 -13.86 -7.46 30.21
CA GLN A 292 -12.50 -6.98 29.99
C GLN A 292 -12.46 -5.73 29.10
N THR A 293 -13.27 -5.70 28.04
CA THR A 293 -13.37 -4.53 27.15
C THR A 293 -13.84 -3.29 27.91
N LEU A 294 -14.83 -3.45 28.80
CA LEU A 294 -15.30 -2.35 29.64
C LEU A 294 -14.20 -1.87 30.60
N GLN A 295 -13.46 -2.77 31.24
CA GLN A 295 -12.33 -2.42 32.11
C GLN A 295 -11.24 -1.64 31.36
N VAL A 296 -10.88 -2.08 30.15
CA VAL A 296 -9.89 -1.42 29.29
C VAL A 296 -10.37 -0.03 28.87
N ARG A 297 -11.64 0.13 28.48
CA ARG A 297 -12.21 1.44 28.12
C ARG A 297 -12.31 2.39 29.31
N GLN A 298 -12.62 1.88 30.50
CA GLN A 298 -12.58 2.68 31.72
C GLN A 298 -11.16 3.17 32.00
N ALA A 299 -10.16 2.29 31.89
CA ALA A 299 -8.75 2.67 32.04
C ALA A 299 -8.33 3.74 31.00
N LEU A 300 -8.76 3.59 29.74
CA LEU A 300 -8.54 4.59 28.68
C LEU A 300 -9.13 5.96 29.04
N ASN A 301 -10.37 5.99 29.53
CA ASN A 301 -11.02 7.24 29.91
C ASN A 301 -10.30 7.88 31.10
N THR A 302 -9.93 7.10 32.11
CA THR A 302 -9.15 7.61 33.25
C THR A 302 -7.81 8.17 32.81
N LEU A 303 -7.11 7.50 31.87
CA LEU A 303 -5.86 8.00 31.30
C LEU A 303 -6.06 9.33 30.58
N ARG A 304 -7.11 9.46 29.76
CA ARG A 304 -7.42 10.70 29.02
C ARG A 304 -7.76 11.84 29.98
N GLU A 305 -8.64 11.63 30.95
CA GLU A 305 -9.05 12.65 31.93
C GLU A 305 -7.90 13.10 32.83
N GLN A 306 -7.11 12.14 33.33
CA GLN A 306 -6.01 12.42 34.24
C GLN A 306 -4.74 12.89 33.53
N SER A 307 -4.66 12.75 32.19
CA SER A 307 -3.48 13.15 31.41
C SER A 307 -3.09 14.62 31.58
N GLN A 308 -4.07 15.51 31.77
CA GLN A 308 -3.86 16.95 31.95
C GLN A 308 -3.10 17.27 33.25
N TRP A 309 -3.21 16.39 34.25
CA TRP A 309 -2.63 16.58 35.58
C TRP A 309 -1.28 15.86 35.76
N LEU A 310 -0.84 15.10 34.75
CA LEU A 310 0.43 14.36 34.76
C LEU A 310 1.65 15.26 34.97
N GLY A 311 1.58 16.53 34.55
CA GLY A 311 2.67 17.50 34.77
C GLY A 311 2.83 17.96 36.23
N VAL A 312 1.85 17.69 37.10
CA VAL A 312 1.80 18.22 38.47
C VAL A 312 2.30 17.22 39.53
N SER A 313 2.16 15.91 39.29
CA SER A 313 2.54 14.88 40.26
C SER A 313 3.08 13.61 39.59
N ASN A 314 4.31 13.24 39.93
CA ASN A 314 4.95 12.00 39.44
C ASN A 314 4.22 10.73 39.91
N MET A 315 3.61 10.76 41.10
CA MET A 315 2.86 9.61 41.67
C MET A 315 1.64 9.24 40.83
N LEU A 316 1.02 10.22 40.15
CA LEU A 316 -0.12 9.98 39.26
C LEU A 316 0.32 9.16 38.04
N GLY A 317 1.49 9.49 37.46
CA GLY A 317 2.06 8.76 36.34
C GLY A 317 2.44 7.32 36.69
N GLU A 318 2.91 7.07 37.92
CA GLU A 318 3.17 5.72 38.42
C GLU A 318 1.88 4.91 38.60
N ALA A 319 0.87 5.48 39.25
CA ALA A 319 -0.43 4.83 39.46
C ALA A 319 -1.12 4.47 38.14
N LEU A 320 -1.09 5.38 37.15
CA LEU A 320 -1.66 5.14 35.83
C LEU A 320 -0.92 4.03 35.06
N ARG A 321 0.42 3.97 35.13
CA ARG A 321 1.18 2.87 34.53
C ARG A 321 0.91 1.54 35.21
N ALA A 322 0.78 1.51 36.54
CA ALA A 322 0.41 0.30 37.27
C ALA A 322 -1.00 -0.19 36.89
N GLN A 323 -1.94 0.72 36.63
CA GLN A 323 -3.26 0.38 36.12
C GLN A 323 -3.21 -0.21 34.69
N VAL A 324 -2.38 0.36 33.80
CA VAL A 324 -2.16 -0.16 32.45
C VAL A 324 -1.48 -1.54 32.48
N ALA A 325 -0.54 -1.76 33.39
CA ALA A 325 0.15 -3.05 33.54
C ALA A 325 -0.78 -4.18 34.00
N ARG A 326 -1.91 -3.86 34.65
CA ARG A 326 -2.92 -4.85 35.10
C ARG A 326 -3.95 -5.21 34.03
N LEU A 327 -3.86 -4.64 32.83
CA LEU A 327 -4.79 -4.93 31.74
C LEU A 327 -4.59 -6.35 31.20
N PRO A 328 -5.66 -6.99 30.69
CA PRO A 328 -5.59 -8.34 30.15
C PRO A 328 -4.68 -8.42 28.92
N GLU A 329 -4.10 -9.60 28.70
CA GLU A 329 -3.32 -9.87 27.50
C GLU A 329 -4.18 -9.85 26.23
N MET A 330 -3.54 -9.56 25.11
CA MET A 330 -4.17 -9.47 23.80
C MET A 330 -4.68 -10.85 23.33
N PRO A 331 -5.98 -10.99 22.97
CA PRO A 331 -6.53 -12.28 22.55
C PRO A 331 -5.91 -12.76 21.22
N LYS A 332 -5.76 -14.08 21.05
CA LYS A 332 -5.17 -14.68 19.83
C LYS A 332 -6.27 -15.03 18.80
N PRO A 333 -6.38 -14.31 17.66
CA PRO A 333 -7.51 -14.47 16.73
C PRO A 333 -7.51 -15.77 15.92
N GLN A 334 -6.34 -16.37 15.69
CA GLN A 334 -6.18 -17.52 14.79
C GLN A 334 -6.94 -18.79 15.25
N GLN A 335 -7.15 -18.95 16.56
CA GLN A 335 -7.81 -20.15 17.11
C GLN A 335 -9.31 -20.20 16.73
N LEU A 336 -10.00 -19.07 16.74
CA LEU A 336 -11.45 -19.01 16.42
C LEU A 336 -11.73 -19.28 14.93
N ASP A 337 -10.86 -18.81 14.04
CA ASP A 337 -11.00 -19.05 12.59
C ASP A 337 -10.86 -20.53 12.25
N THR A 338 -9.92 -21.22 12.89
CA THR A 338 -9.76 -22.66 12.73
C THR A 338 -10.96 -23.44 13.26
N GLU A 339 -11.54 -23.02 14.39
CA GLU A 339 -12.72 -23.67 14.98
C GLU A 339 -13.97 -23.49 14.11
N MET A 340 -14.21 -22.28 13.57
CA MET A 340 -15.33 -22.05 12.65
C MET A 340 -15.22 -22.90 11.39
N ALA A 341 -14.00 -23.09 10.85
CA ALA A 341 -13.77 -23.95 9.70
C ALA A 341 -14.11 -25.42 10.03
N GLN A 342 -13.67 -25.92 11.19
CA GLN A 342 -13.99 -27.28 11.67
C GLN A 342 -15.50 -27.49 11.83
N LEU A 343 -16.22 -26.52 12.42
CA LEU A 343 -17.68 -26.60 12.56
C LEU A 343 -18.41 -26.65 11.23
N ARG A 344 -17.97 -25.90 10.22
CA ARG A 344 -18.54 -25.97 8.86
C ARG A 344 -18.33 -27.35 8.22
N VAL A 345 -17.17 -27.98 8.44
CA VAL A 345 -16.91 -29.36 7.99
C VAL A 345 -17.82 -30.36 8.71
N HIS A 346 -17.98 -30.23 10.03
CA HIS A 346 -18.91 -31.07 10.79
C HIS A 346 -20.35 -30.93 10.31
N ARG A 347 -20.81 -29.69 10.03
CA ARG A 347 -22.13 -29.43 9.45
C ARG A 347 -22.30 -30.14 8.11
N MET A 348 -21.33 -30.03 7.19
CA MET A 348 -21.39 -30.72 5.89
C MET A 348 -21.45 -32.25 6.05
N ARG A 349 -20.72 -32.81 7.02
CA ARG A 349 -20.80 -34.24 7.37
C ARG A 349 -22.20 -34.62 7.87
N TYR A 350 -22.84 -33.81 8.71
CA TYR A 350 -24.21 -34.07 9.20
C TYR A 350 -25.25 -33.94 8.08
N GLU A 351 -25.12 -32.97 7.17
CA GLU A 351 -25.97 -32.86 5.98
C GLU A 351 -25.82 -34.10 5.07
N GLU A 352 -24.60 -34.60 4.89
CA GLU A 352 -24.35 -35.82 4.12
C GLU A 352 -25.01 -37.06 4.76
N LEU A 353 -24.92 -37.21 6.09
CA LEU A 353 -25.59 -38.29 6.83
C LEU A 353 -27.11 -38.20 6.70
N LEU A 354 -27.68 -36.99 6.76
CA LEU A 354 -29.12 -36.76 6.57
C LEU A 354 -29.56 -37.17 5.15
N ASN A 355 -28.77 -36.84 4.14
CA ASN A 355 -29.04 -37.21 2.74
C ASN A 355 -28.90 -38.71 2.46
N LYS A 356 -28.15 -39.46 3.29
CA LYS A 356 -28.00 -40.93 3.19
C LYS A 356 -29.15 -41.71 3.82
N GLN A 357 -30.00 -41.10 4.65
CA GLN A 357 -31.16 -41.77 5.27
C GLN A 357 -32.06 -42.58 4.31
N PRO A 358 -32.47 -42.10 3.13
CA PRO A 358 -33.30 -42.89 2.20
C PRO A 358 -32.60 -44.16 1.69
N GLN A 359 -31.27 -44.18 1.63
CA GLN A 359 -30.50 -45.37 1.24
C GLN A 359 -30.42 -46.39 2.39
N LEU A 360 -30.34 -45.91 3.64
CA LEU A 360 -30.31 -46.75 4.84
C LEU A 360 -31.64 -47.52 5.06
N ARG A 361 -32.76 -47.05 4.51
CA ARG A 361 -34.02 -47.82 4.50
C ARG A 361 -33.98 -49.08 3.63
N GLN A 362 -32.97 -49.23 2.78
CA GLN A 362 -32.81 -50.39 1.89
C GLN A 362 -31.88 -51.47 2.44
N ILE A 363 -31.45 -51.36 3.72
CA ILE A 363 -30.62 -52.37 4.39
C ILE A 363 -31.32 -53.75 4.33
N ARG A 364 -30.56 -54.78 3.95
CA ARG A 364 -31.03 -56.17 3.89
C ARG A 364 -30.27 -57.04 4.89
N GLN A 365 -30.81 -58.22 5.16
CA GLN A 365 -30.12 -59.22 5.99
C GLN A 365 -28.85 -59.74 5.27
N ALA A 366 -27.90 -60.31 6.02
CA ALA A 366 -26.65 -60.88 5.48
C ALA A 366 -26.87 -61.94 4.38
N ASN A 367 -28.06 -62.56 4.36
CA ASN A 367 -28.46 -63.59 3.42
C ASN A 367 -29.16 -63.03 2.16
N GLY A 368 -29.28 -61.70 2.03
CA GLY A 368 -29.95 -61.01 0.92
C GLY A 368 -31.47 -60.88 1.02
N GLN A 369 -32.09 -61.43 2.08
CA GLN A 369 -33.54 -61.35 2.35
C GLN A 369 -33.96 -59.98 2.91
N PRO A 370 -35.21 -59.55 2.66
CA PRO A 370 -35.79 -58.34 3.28
C PRO A 370 -35.91 -58.50 4.80
N LEU A 371 -35.82 -57.38 5.53
CA LEU A 371 -35.94 -57.33 6.99
C LEU A 371 -37.32 -57.80 7.47
N THR A 372 -37.39 -58.40 8.67
CA THR A 372 -38.67 -58.77 9.29
C THR A 372 -39.47 -57.52 9.71
N ALA A 373 -40.78 -57.66 9.96
CA ALA A 373 -41.63 -56.54 10.35
C ALA A 373 -41.14 -55.84 11.65
N GLU A 374 -40.68 -56.61 12.64
CA GLU A 374 -40.08 -56.10 13.88
C GLU A 374 -38.74 -55.38 13.60
N GLN A 375 -37.88 -55.96 12.75
CA GLN A 375 -36.62 -55.33 12.36
C GLN A 375 -36.83 -54.01 11.59
N ASN A 376 -37.85 -53.93 10.73
CA ASN A 376 -38.22 -52.68 10.05
C ASN A 376 -38.75 -51.63 11.02
N GLN A 377 -39.53 -52.02 12.03
CA GLN A 377 -40.00 -51.09 13.07
C GLN A 377 -38.84 -50.52 13.90
N ILE A 378 -37.86 -51.36 14.26
CA ILE A 378 -36.65 -50.94 14.98
C ILE A 378 -35.80 -50.00 14.10
N LEU A 379 -35.58 -50.35 12.83
CA LEU A 379 -34.84 -49.50 11.89
C LEU A 379 -35.53 -48.16 11.65
N ASP A 380 -36.86 -48.14 11.48
CA ASP A 380 -37.61 -46.90 11.30
C ASP A 380 -37.58 -46.02 12.56
N ALA A 381 -37.65 -46.61 13.75
CA ALA A 381 -37.46 -45.88 15.00
C ALA A 381 -36.04 -45.29 15.11
N GLN A 382 -35.00 -46.08 14.80
CA GLN A 382 -33.61 -45.62 14.77
C GLN A 382 -33.40 -44.45 13.80
N LEU A 383 -33.94 -44.54 12.59
CA LEU A 383 -33.80 -43.49 11.57
C LEU A 383 -34.56 -42.23 11.94
N ARG A 384 -35.70 -42.34 12.65
CA ARG A 384 -36.41 -41.18 13.21
C ARG A 384 -35.57 -40.48 14.27
N THR A 385 -35.05 -41.20 15.26
CA THR A 385 -34.15 -40.66 16.29
C THR A 385 -32.90 -40.04 15.66
N GLN A 386 -32.30 -40.71 14.67
CA GLN A 386 -31.16 -40.18 13.92
C GLN A 386 -31.48 -38.86 13.23
N ARG A 387 -32.67 -38.73 12.62
CA ARG A 387 -33.11 -37.52 11.94
C ARG A 387 -33.30 -36.36 12.92
N GLU A 388 -33.88 -36.63 14.09
CA GLU A 388 -34.05 -35.65 15.16
C GLU A 388 -32.71 -35.17 15.72
N LEU A 389 -31.76 -36.09 15.97
CA LEU A 389 -30.40 -35.78 16.39
C LEU A 389 -29.65 -34.94 15.34
N LEU A 390 -29.69 -35.34 14.07
CA LEU A 390 -29.04 -34.62 12.97
C LEU A 390 -29.63 -33.22 12.80
N ASN A 391 -30.96 -33.07 12.81
CA ASN A 391 -31.59 -31.76 12.73
C ASN A 391 -31.21 -30.86 13.92
N SER A 392 -31.13 -31.43 15.13
CA SER A 392 -30.70 -30.70 16.32
C SER A 392 -29.23 -30.28 16.26
N LEU A 393 -28.35 -31.15 15.76
CA LEU A 393 -26.93 -30.84 15.52
C LEU A 393 -26.72 -29.77 14.46
N LEU A 394 -27.49 -29.81 13.37
CA LEU A 394 -27.46 -28.80 12.30
C LEU A 394 -27.91 -27.42 12.83
N GLN A 395 -29.07 -27.37 13.49
CA GLN A 395 -29.59 -26.12 14.08
C GLN A 395 -28.67 -25.58 15.19
N GLY A 396 -28.18 -26.47 16.07
CA GLY A 396 -27.18 -26.12 17.08
C GLY A 396 -25.87 -25.66 16.45
N GLY A 397 -25.51 -26.20 15.28
CA GLY A 397 -24.28 -25.87 14.56
C GLY A 397 -24.33 -24.45 14.02
N ASP A 398 -25.43 -24.08 13.39
CA ASP A 398 -25.64 -22.71 12.91
C ASP A 398 -25.68 -21.71 14.07
N THR A 399 -26.29 -22.09 15.21
CA THR A 399 -26.30 -21.25 16.43
C THR A 399 -24.89 -21.09 16.99
N LEU A 400 -24.12 -22.16 17.12
CA LEU A 400 -22.75 -22.12 17.63
C LEU A 400 -21.82 -21.30 16.73
N ILE A 401 -21.98 -21.39 15.39
CA ILE A 401 -21.26 -20.55 14.44
C ILE A 401 -21.58 -19.07 14.68
N LEU A 402 -22.84 -18.73 14.92
CA LEU A 402 -23.26 -17.37 15.22
C LEU A 402 -22.70 -16.86 16.55
N GLU A 403 -22.72 -17.66 17.62
CA GLU A 403 -22.14 -17.28 18.92
C GLU A 403 -20.61 -17.17 18.85
N LEU A 404 -19.91 -18.03 18.11
CA LEU A 404 -18.47 -17.87 17.84
C LEU A 404 -18.16 -16.61 17.02
N THR A 405 -19.05 -16.23 16.10
CA THR A 405 -18.92 -14.98 15.36
C THR A 405 -19.04 -13.79 16.30
N LYS A 406 -19.99 -13.80 17.24
CA LYS A 406 -20.08 -12.76 18.28
C LYS A 406 -18.86 -12.74 19.19
N LEU A 407 -18.35 -13.90 19.60
CA LEU A 407 -17.13 -14.00 20.40
C LEU A 407 -15.95 -13.37 19.65
N LYS A 408 -15.79 -13.65 18.35
CA LYS A 408 -14.77 -13.03 17.49
C LYS A 408 -14.91 -11.50 17.46
N VAL A 409 -16.13 -10.99 17.32
CA VAL A 409 -16.39 -9.53 17.36
C VAL A 409 -16.02 -8.96 18.73
N SER A 410 -16.40 -9.61 19.84
CA SER A 410 -16.06 -9.14 21.18
C SER A 410 -14.54 -9.14 21.46
N ASN A 411 -13.82 -10.16 20.97
CA ASN A 411 -12.37 -10.21 21.05
C ASN A 411 -11.71 -9.13 20.18
N SER A 412 -12.27 -8.83 19.00
CA SER A 412 -11.81 -7.72 18.16
C SER A 412 -12.02 -6.38 18.86
N GLN A 413 -13.15 -6.16 19.52
CA GLN A 413 -13.41 -4.94 20.28
C GLN A 413 -12.45 -4.79 21.48
N LEU A 414 -12.13 -5.89 22.16
CA LEU A 414 -11.11 -5.91 23.20
C LEU A 414 -9.73 -5.56 22.62
N GLU A 415 -9.38 -6.15 21.47
CA GLU A 415 -8.12 -5.89 20.77
C GLU A 415 -7.97 -4.41 20.39
N ASP A 416 -9.02 -3.82 19.81
CA ASP A 416 -9.04 -2.41 19.44
C ASP A 416 -8.94 -1.50 20.67
N ALA A 417 -9.67 -1.81 21.74
CA ALA A 417 -9.59 -1.07 23.00
C ALA A 417 -8.18 -1.13 23.62
N LEU A 418 -7.52 -2.31 23.60
CA LEU A 418 -6.15 -2.47 24.09
C LEU A 418 -5.15 -1.69 23.22
N LYS A 419 -5.31 -1.68 21.89
CA LYS A 419 -4.50 -0.85 20.98
C LYS A 419 -4.65 0.63 21.28
N GLU A 420 -5.89 1.11 21.47
CA GLU A 420 -6.16 2.50 21.83
C GLU A 420 -5.54 2.89 23.16
N VAL A 421 -5.60 2.02 24.18
CA VAL A 421 -4.92 2.26 25.47
C VAL A 421 -3.41 2.31 25.30
N ASN A 422 -2.83 1.41 24.51
CA ASN A 422 -1.39 1.41 24.26
C ASN A 422 -0.96 2.70 23.54
N GLU A 423 -1.72 3.13 22.53
CA GLU A 423 -1.48 4.38 21.83
C GLU A 423 -1.59 5.60 22.75
N ALA A 424 -2.62 5.65 23.60
CA ALA A 424 -2.78 6.70 24.60
C ALA A 424 -1.67 6.68 25.66
N THR A 425 -1.21 5.50 26.07
CA THR A 425 -0.08 5.32 26.99
C THR A 425 1.19 5.89 26.38
N HIS A 426 1.49 5.57 25.12
CA HIS A 426 2.61 6.18 24.41
C HIS A 426 2.43 7.71 24.27
N ARG A 427 1.24 8.21 23.93
CA ARG A 427 1.00 9.65 23.74
C ARG A 427 1.17 10.46 25.04
N TYR A 428 0.63 9.97 26.16
CA TYR A 428 0.56 10.74 27.41
C TYR A 428 1.56 10.32 28.48
N LEU A 429 1.87 9.03 28.60
CA LEU A 429 2.75 8.50 29.65
C LEU A 429 4.20 8.29 29.21
N PHE A 430 4.50 8.43 27.91
CA PHE A 430 5.90 8.30 27.46
C PHE A 430 6.74 9.44 28.04
N TRP A 431 6.44 10.71 27.75
CA TRP A 431 7.25 11.84 28.21
C TRP A 431 7.00 12.29 29.66
N THR A 432 6.49 11.42 30.52
CA THR A 432 6.29 11.73 31.95
C THR A 432 7.35 11.03 32.79
N ALA A 433 7.87 11.71 33.81
CA ALA A 433 8.86 11.11 34.70
C ALA A 433 8.26 9.86 35.36
N ASP A 434 8.96 8.73 35.25
CA ASP A 434 8.56 7.44 35.82
C ASP A 434 9.18 7.18 37.18
N VAL A 435 10.26 7.91 37.52
CA VAL A 435 10.90 7.79 38.82
C VAL A 435 11.29 9.18 39.34
N SER A 436 11.40 9.31 40.67
CA SER A 436 11.96 10.49 41.30
C SER A 436 13.35 10.86 40.75
N PRO A 437 13.65 12.15 40.58
CA PRO A 437 14.99 12.62 40.23
C PRO A 437 16.04 12.15 41.25
N LEU A 438 17.30 12.02 40.82
CA LEU A 438 18.39 11.58 41.68
C LEU A 438 18.59 12.55 42.86
N SER A 439 18.20 12.13 44.07
CA SER A 439 18.39 12.88 45.32
C SER A 439 19.68 12.47 46.02
N LEU A 440 20.13 13.25 47.03
CA LEU A 440 21.23 12.82 47.91
C LEU A 440 20.90 11.56 48.74
N SER A 441 19.63 11.16 48.86
CA SER A 441 19.21 9.93 49.55
C SER A 441 19.35 8.67 48.70
N TRP A 442 19.46 8.80 47.38
CA TRP A 442 19.47 7.66 46.45
C TRP A 442 20.52 6.56 46.78
N PRO A 443 21.76 6.86 47.21
CA PRO A 443 22.70 5.81 47.61
C PRO A 443 22.24 5.00 48.82
N VAL A 444 21.49 5.63 49.74
CA VAL A 444 20.92 4.96 50.91
C VAL A 444 19.78 4.05 50.49
N ASP A 445 18.88 4.57 49.64
CA ASP A 445 17.75 3.81 49.07
C ASP A 445 18.26 2.58 48.31
N LEU A 446 19.34 2.74 47.54
CA LEU A 446 19.99 1.66 46.80
C LEU A 446 20.53 0.55 47.72
N VAL A 447 21.18 0.92 48.83
CA VAL A 447 21.69 -0.06 49.81
C VAL A 447 20.54 -0.76 50.54
N GLN A 448 19.46 -0.04 50.85
CA GLN A 448 18.26 -0.61 51.47
C GLN A 448 17.57 -1.60 50.54
N ASP A 449 17.36 -1.24 49.27
CA ASP A 449 16.75 -2.10 48.26
C ASP A 449 17.61 -3.32 47.93
N LEU A 450 18.94 -3.15 47.90
CA LEU A 450 19.87 -4.26 47.74
C LEU A 450 19.81 -5.22 48.94
N ARG A 451 19.72 -4.69 50.16
CA ARG A 451 19.54 -5.50 51.37
C ARG A 451 18.18 -6.22 51.37
N ARG A 452 17.13 -5.53 50.92
CA ARG A 452 15.77 -6.08 50.81
C ARG A 452 15.71 -7.23 49.82
N LEU A 453 16.33 -7.07 48.64
CA LEU A 453 16.43 -8.12 47.63
C LEU A 453 17.17 -9.36 48.14
N ILE A 454 18.24 -9.17 48.92
CA ILE A 454 19.00 -10.27 49.53
C ILE A 454 18.22 -10.94 50.69
N SER A 455 17.36 -10.19 51.39
CA SER A 455 16.54 -10.70 52.50
C SER A 455 15.28 -11.47 52.07
N LEU A 456 14.83 -11.28 50.83
CA LEU A 456 13.59 -11.78 50.25
C LEU A 456 13.62 -13.28 49.91
N ASP A 457 14.09 -14.15 50.82
CA ASP A 457 14.16 -15.62 50.63
C ASP A 457 14.59 -16.06 49.20
N THR A 458 15.45 -15.25 48.58
CA THR A 458 15.71 -15.18 47.13
C THR A 458 16.31 -16.49 46.66
N PHE A 459 17.24 -17.00 47.48
CA PHE A 459 17.92 -18.27 47.27
C PHE A 459 17.00 -19.49 47.44
N ASN A 460 16.00 -19.43 48.32
CA ASN A 460 15.04 -20.53 48.49
C ASN A 460 14.04 -20.57 47.34
N GLN A 461 13.55 -19.40 46.89
CA GLN A 461 12.66 -19.30 45.72
C GLN A 461 13.37 -19.80 44.45
N LEU A 462 14.60 -19.35 44.20
CA LEU A 462 15.42 -19.83 43.08
C LEU A 462 15.73 -21.33 43.18
N GLY A 463 16.04 -21.82 44.39
CA GLY A 463 16.28 -23.24 44.63
C GLY A 463 15.06 -24.10 44.29
N LYS A 464 13.88 -23.71 44.79
CA LYS A 464 12.62 -24.42 44.51
C LYS A 464 12.19 -24.31 43.05
N ALA A 465 12.35 -23.15 42.42
CA ALA A 465 12.09 -22.96 40.99
C ALA A 465 13.02 -23.83 40.13
N SER A 466 14.30 -23.93 40.48
CA SER A 466 15.27 -24.79 39.79
C SER A 466 14.90 -26.28 39.94
N ILE A 467 14.41 -26.70 41.11
CA ILE A 467 13.91 -28.08 41.32
C ILE A 467 12.67 -28.33 40.48
N MET A 468 11.73 -27.38 40.43
CA MET A 468 10.52 -27.48 39.60
C MET A 468 10.87 -27.57 38.10
N MET A 469 11.82 -26.76 37.64
CA MET A 469 12.35 -26.80 36.27
C MET A 469 12.97 -28.16 35.93
N LEU A 470 13.64 -28.81 36.87
CA LEU A 470 14.25 -30.14 36.69
C LEU A 470 13.25 -31.30 36.82
N THR A 471 12.03 -31.05 37.30
CA THR A 471 11.01 -32.08 37.55
C THR A 471 9.85 -32.04 36.55
N SER A 472 9.56 -30.87 35.95
CA SER A 472 8.47 -30.72 34.98
C SER A 472 8.78 -31.38 33.63
N LYS A 473 7.80 -32.11 33.05
CA LYS A 473 7.95 -32.78 31.75
C LYS A 473 8.16 -31.79 30.59
N GLU A 474 7.53 -30.61 30.67
CA GLU A 474 7.56 -29.56 29.65
C GLU A 474 8.96 -28.92 29.51
N THR A 475 9.70 -28.78 30.62
CA THR A 475 11.00 -28.07 30.66
C THR A 475 12.20 -29.01 30.52
N LEU A 476 12.05 -30.28 30.85
CA LEU A 476 13.14 -31.25 30.90
C LEU A 476 13.64 -31.62 29.50
N LEU A 477 12.74 -31.84 28.54
CA LEU A 477 13.10 -32.17 27.16
C LEU A 477 13.91 -31.07 26.45
N PRO A 478 13.52 -29.77 26.48
CA PRO A 478 14.34 -28.71 25.91
C PRO A 478 15.68 -28.52 26.62
N LEU A 479 15.74 -28.68 27.96
CA LEU A 479 16.99 -28.56 28.73
C LEU A 479 18.01 -29.64 28.34
N PHE A 480 17.59 -30.90 28.24
CA PHE A 480 18.45 -32.00 27.76
C PHE A 480 18.88 -31.77 26.31
N GLY A 481 17.96 -31.29 25.46
CA GLY A 481 18.27 -30.91 24.09
C GLY A 481 19.36 -29.83 24.00
N ALA A 482 19.26 -28.79 24.82
CA ALA A 482 20.25 -27.73 24.88
C ALA A 482 21.61 -28.20 25.41
N LEU A 483 21.64 -29.02 26.46
CA LEU A 483 22.88 -29.61 27.00
C LEU A 483 23.56 -30.54 25.99
N ALA A 484 22.79 -31.38 25.28
CA ALA A 484 23.30 -32.21 24.20
C ALA A 484 23.89 -31.36 23.06
N LEU A 485 23.23 -30.24 22.72
CA LEU A 485 23.71 -29.31 21.70
C LEU A 485 25.00 -28.60 22.12
N VAL A 486 25.14 -28.23 23.41
CA VAL A 486 26.39 -27.70 23.98
C VAL A 486 27.51 -28.74 23.93
N GLY A 487 27.24 -29.99 24.33
CA GLY A 487 28.19 -31.09 24.23
C GLY A 487 28.65 -31.35 22.80
N PHE A 488 27.70 -31.39 21.86
CA PHE A 488 27.99 -31.53 20.43
C PHE A 488 28.78 -30.34 19.86
N SER A 489 28.52 -29.13 20.32
CA SER A 489 29.29 -27.95 19.93
C SER A 489 30.74 -27.99 20.42
N LEU A 490 30.96 -28.36 21.69
CA LEU A 490 32.30 -28.52 22.24
C LEU A 490 33.10 -29.56 21.44
N TYR A 491 32.48 -30.67 21.07
CA TYR A 491 33.06 -31.68 20.21
C TYR A 491 33.36 -31.16 18.79
N SER A 492 32.41 -30.47 18.16
CA SER A 492 32.55 -29.97 16.79
C SER A 492 33.47 -28.75 16.63
N ARG A 493 33.87 -28.07 17.72
CA ARG A 493 34.82 -26.94 17.70
C ARG A 493 36.16 -27.27 17.03
N GLN A 494 36.69 -28.48 17.25
CA GLN A 494 37.94 -28.90 16.60
C GLN A 494 37.75 -29.02 15.07
N HIS A 495 36.62 -29.59 14.65
CA HIS A 495 36.29 -29.71 13.24
C HIS A 495 36.08 -28.32 12.59
N PHE A 496 35.41 -27.40 13.29
CA PHE A 496 35.22 -26.02 12.83
C PHE A 496 36.55 -25.27 12.66
N ASN A 497 37.46 -25.36 13.63
CA ASN A 497 38.77 -24.71 13.52
C ASN A 497 39.59 -25.28 12.34
N ARG A 498 39.61 -26.61 12.15
CA ARG A 498 40.24 -27.24 10.98
C ARG A 498 39.59 -26.81 9.67
N PHE A 499 38.27 -26.66 9.65
CA PHE A 499 37.54 -26.15 8.49
C PHE A 499 37.91 -24.70 8.16
N LEU A 500 38.01 -23.81 9.16
CA LEU A 500 38.42 -22.42 8.97
C LEU A 500 39.83 -22.31 8.41
N GLU A 501 40.77 -23.12 8.90
CA GLU A 501 42.15 -23.14 8.41
C GLU A 501 42.26 -23.59 6.95
N ARG A 502 41.58 -24.69 6.59
CA ARG A 502 41.50 -25.17 5.19
C ARG A 502 40.78 -24.18 4.28
N SER A 503 39.77 -23.48 4.80
CA SER A 503 39.03 -22.48 4.03
C SER A 503 39.95 -21.29 3.76
N ALA A 504 40.58 -20.72 4.80
CA ALA A 504 41.49 -19.59 4.69
C ALA A 504 42.67 -19.85 3.73
N SER A 505 43.25 -21.06 3.71
CA SER A 505 44.37 -21.40 2.81
C SER A 505 43.99 -21.46 1.32
N ARG A 506 42.69 -21.61 1.01
CA ARG A 506 42.14 -21.63 -0.35
C ARG A 506 41.68 -20.25 -0.82
N VAL A 507 41.42 -19.33 0.10
CA VAL A 507 40.98 -17.97 -0.23
C VAL A 507 42.06 -17.23 -1.02
N GLY A 508 41.67 -16.59 -2.12
CA GLY A 508 42.58 -15.85 -2.99
C GLY A 508 43.17 -16.67 -4.15
N LYS A 509 43.11 -18.01 -4.11
CA LYS A 509 43.54 -18.88 -5.22
C LYS A 509 42.38 -19.12 -6.19
N VAL A 510 42.48 -18.59 -7.41
CA VAL A 510 41.35 -18.54 -8.37
C VAL A 510 40.72 -19.90 -8.68
N THR A 511 41.49 -20.98 -8.72
CA THR A 511 40.99 -22.34 -9.01
C THR A 511 40.34 -23.04 -7.82
N GLN A 512 40.60 -22.58 -6.59
CA GLN A 512 40.16 -23.24 -5.35
C GLN A 512 39.16 -22.40 -4.54
N ASP A 513 39.13 -21.08 -4.74
CA ASP A 513 38.26 -20.14 -4.02
C ASP A 513 36.84 -20.15 -4.60
N HIS A 514 35.93 -20.88 -3.94
CA HIS A 514 34.52 -20.97 -4.31
C HIS A 514 33.67 -20.16 -3.35
N PHE A 515 32.60 -19.51 -3.86
CA PHE A 515 31.66 -18.77 -3.02
C PHE A 515 31.00 -19.65 -1.94
N SER A 516 30.81 -20.94 -2.21
CA SER A 516 30.30 -21.89 -1.23
C SER A 516 31.15 -21.97 0.04
N LEU A 517 32.46 -21.70 -0.01
CA LEU A 517 33.32 -21.65 1.18
C LEU A 517 32.94 -20.50 2.11
N THR A 518 32.52 -19.37 1.56
CA THR A 518 32.15 -18.17 2.31
C THR A 518 30.81 -18.39 2.99
N LEU A 519 29.84 -18.94 2.26
CA LEU A 519 28.51 -19.28 2.77
C LEU A 519 28.59 -20.37 3.85
N ARG A 520 29.41 -21.40 3.64
CA ARG A 520 29.67 -22.43 4.65
C ARG A 520 30.33 -21.85 5.89
N THR A 521 31.26 -20.91 5.74
CA THR A 521 31.89 -20.24 6.89
C THR A 521 30.88 -19.41 7.68
N VAL A 522 29.97 -18.70 7.01
CA VAL A 522 28.85 -18.01 7.68
C VAL A 522 27.97 -19.00 8.43
N PHE A 523 27.51 -20.06 7.75
CA PHE A 523 26.64 -21.09 8.32
C PHE A 523 27.26 -21.76 9.55
N TRP A 524 28.49 -22.27 9.44
CA TRP A 524 29.18 -22.93 10.55
C TRP A 524 29.51 -21.96 11.69
N SER A 525 29.78 -20.69 11.40
CA SER A 525 30.02 -19.68 12.46
C SER A 525 28.74 -19.42 13.27
N ILE A 526 27.58 -19.33 12.62
CA ILE A 526 26.27 -19.18 13.29
C ILE A 526 25.94 -20.42 14.13
N LEU A 527 26.17 -21.62 13.56
CA LEU A 527 25.90 -22.89 14.24
C LEU A 527 26.81 -23.11 15.45
N VAL A 528 28.09 -22.73 15.37
CA VAL A 528 29.02 -22.82 16.51
C VAL A 528 28.72 -21.76 17.59
N ALA A 529 28.06 -20.66 17.22
CA ALA A 529 27.68 -19.58 18.14
C ALA A 529 26.35 -19.81 18.87
N SER A 530 25.46 -20.69 18.38
CA SER A 530 24.14 -20.95 18.97
C SER A 530 24.06 -21.69 20.33
N PRO A 531 25.03 -22.53 20.77
CA PRO A 531 24.82 -23.38 21.95
C PRO A 531 24.62 -22.65 23.26
N LEU A 532 25.39 -21.59 23.49
CA LEU A 532 25.27 -20.79 24.71
C LEU A 532 23.95 -20.00 24.72
N PRO A 533 23.55 -19.28 23.64
CA PRO A 533 22.22 -18.70 23.53
C PRO A 533 21.07 -19.69 23.66
N VAL A 534 21.16 -20.89 23.08
CA VAL A 534 20.12 -21.92 23.19
C VAL A 534 20.01 -22.41 24.64
N LEU A 535 21.13 -22.70 25.30
CA LEU A 535 21.13 -23.05 26.73
C LEU A 535 20.55 -21.92 27.58
N TRP A 536 20.95 -20.69 27.31
CA TRP A 536 20.42 -19.49 27.98
C TRP A 536 18.91 -19.37 27.78
N ALA A 537 18.41 -19.57 26.55
CA ALA A 537 16.99 -19.55 26.23
C ALA A 537 16.20 -20.64 26.98
N THR A 538 16.74 -21.86 27.04
CA THR A 538 16.09 -22.95 27.77
C THR A 538 16.06 -22.73 29.27
N LEU A 539 17.11 -22.11 29.84
CA LEU A 539 17.12 -21.69 31.25
C LEU A 539 16.05 -20.63 31.51
N GLY A 540 15.93 -19.62 30.63
CA GLY A 540 14.92 -18.57 30.76
C GLY A 540 13.50 -19.12 30.67
N TYR A 541 13.21 -19.95 29.67
CA TYR A 541 11.91 -20.61 29.49
C TYR A 541 11.53 -21.46 30.70
N GLY A 542 12.46 -22.27 31.22
CA GLY A 542 12.16 -23.11 32.38
C GLY A 542 11.96 -22.34 33.69
N LEU A 543 12.53 -21.14 33.80
CA LEU A 543 12.27 -20.23 34.92
C LEU A 543 10.92 -19.50 34.80
N GLN A 544 10.48 -19.17 33.57
CA GLN A 544 9.16 -18.57 33.31
C GLN A 544 8.01 -19.52 33.68
N GLU A 545 8.18 -20.81 33.44
CA GLU A 545 7.17 -21.84 33.78
C GLU A 545 7.00 -22.05 35.30
N ALA A 546 7.96 -21.57 36.10
CA ALA A 546 7.93 -21.65 37.56
C ALA A 546 7.05 -20.55 38.19
N TRP A 547 5.80 -20.43 37.71
CA TRP A 547 4.81 -19.41 38.10
C TRP A 547 4.61 -19.21 39.62
N PRO A 548 4.79 -20.20 40.53
CA PRO A 548 4.67 -19.98 41.97
C PRO A 548 5.78 -19.10 42.56
N TYR A 549 6.86 -18.82 41.82
CA TYR A 549 8.02 -18.08 42.29
C TYR A 549 8.25 -16.82 41.42
N PRO A 550 7.65 -15.66 41.78
CA PRO A 550 7.66 -14.45 40.95
C PRO A 550 9.07 -13.96 40.57
N LEU A 551 10.04 -14.08 41.49
CA LEU A 551 11.43 -13.76 41.22
C LEU A 551 12.04 -14.64 40.12
N ALA A 552 11.74 -15.95 40.15
CA ALA A 552 12.24 -16.87 39.15
C ALA A 552 11.67 -16.54 37.77
N VAL A 553 10.38 -16.24 37.70
CA VAL A 553 9.71 -15.79 36.47
C VAL A 553 10.35 -14.51 35.92
N ALA A 554 10.55 -13.50 36.76
CA ALA A 554 11.18 -12.24 36.35
C ALA A 554 12.65 -12.42 35.88
N ILE A 555 13.40 -13.32 36.51
CA ILE A 555 14.75 -13.70 36.02
C ILE A 555 14.63 -14.43 34.69
N GLY A 556 13.65 -15.31 34.54
CA GLY A 556 13.32 -16.00 33.30
C GLY A 556 13.08 -15.03 32.14
N ASP A 557 12.27 -13.98 32.37
CA ASP A 557 12.01 -12.93 31.39
C ASP A 557 13.26 -12.14 31.00
N GLY A 558 14.10 -11.77 31.98
CA GLY A 558 15.37 -11.11 31.70
C GLY A 558 16.33 -12.00 30.89
N VAL A 559 16.36 -13.30 31.20
CA VAL A 559 17.20 -14.30 30.51
C VAL A 559 16.72 -14.49 29.07
N THR A 560 15.42 -14.69 28.83
CA THR A 560 14.88 -14.90 27.48
C THR A 560 15.05 -13.66 26.60
N ALA A 561 14.81 -12.46 27.13
CA ALA A 561 14.96 -11.20 26.39
C ALA A 561 16.42 -10.91 25.96
N THR A 562 17.42 -11.41 26.70
CA THR A 562 18.84 -11.20 26.38
C THR A 562 19.41 -12.22 25.38
N VAL A 563 18.68 -13.28 25.04
CA VAL A 563 19.11 -14.32 24.09
C VAL A 563 19.51 -13.76 22.72
N PRO A 564 18.72 -12.91 22.04
CA PRO A 564 19.08 -12.41 20.72
C PRO A 564 20.36 -11.58 20.75
N LEU A 565 20.53 -10.74 21.77
CA LEU A 565 21.73 -9.93 21.96
C LEU A 565 22.96 -10.80 22.18
N LEU A 566 22.87 -11.79 23.08
CA LEU A 566 23.94 -12.74 23.34
C LEU A 566 24.33 -13.49 22.06
N TRP A 567 23.35 -13.91 21.26
CA TRP A 567 23.61 -14.62 20.01
C TRP A 567 24.32 -13.75 18.98
N VAL A 568 23.87 -12.51 18.78
CA VAL A 568 24.52 -11.54 17.88
C VAL A 568 25.98 -11.32 18.27
N VAL A 569 26.24 -11.10 19.56
CA VAL A 569 27.59 -10.93 20.11
C VAL A 569 28.46 -12.18 19.85
N MET A 570 27.94 -13.38 20.13
CA MET A 570 28.63 -14.65 19.88
C MET A 570 28.94 -14.89 18.39
N ILE A 571 28.01 -14.54 17.49
CA ILE A 571 28.22 -14.61 16.03
C ILE A 571 29.35 -13.66 15.62
N CYS A 572 29.37 -12.43 16.15
CA CYS A 572 30.43 -11.45 15.86
C CYS A 572 31.81 -11.97 16.28
N ALA A 573 31.91 -12.65 17.43
CA ALA A 573 33.15 -13.30 17.83
C ALA A 573 33.55 -14.49 16.96
N ALA A 574 32.59 -15.29 16.49
CA ALA A 574 32.89 -16.35 15.52
C ALA A 574 33.44 -15.78 14.20
N PHE A 575 32.86 -14.68 13.71
CA PHE A 575 33.33 -13.98 12.51
C PHE A 575 34.70 -13.29 12.66
N ALA A 576 35.01 -12.79 13.85
CA ALA A 576 36.24 -12.06 14.15
C ALA A 576 37.49 -12.93 14.39
N ARG A 577 37.36 -14.27 14.37
CA ARG A 577 38.51 -15.18 14.52
C ARG A 577 39.60 -14.90 13.47
N PRO A 578 40.89 -15.22 13.74
CA PRO A 578 42.00 -14.92 12.82
C PRO A 578 41.85 -15.51 11.41
N ASN A 579 41.23 -16.69 11.30
CA ASN A 579 40.88 -17.37 10.04
C ASN A 579 39.37 -17.32 9.74
N GLY A 580 38.65 -16.42 10.41
CA GLY A 580 37.20 -16.25 10.29
C GLY A 580 36.79 -15.34 9.13
N LEU A 581 35.51 -14.99 9.12
CA LEU A 581 34.89 -14.22 8.03
C LEU A 581 35.51 -12.82 7.85
N PHE A 582 35.73 -12.07 8.93
CA PHE A 582 36.19 -10.68 8.82
C PHE A 582 37.63 -10.58 8.31
N VAL A 583 38.52 -11.44 8.80
CA VAL A 583 39.95 -11.38 8.47
C VAL A 583 40.26 -12.12 7.18
N ALA A 584 39.95 -13.42 7.09
CA ALA A 584 40.39 -14.25 5.97
C ALA A 584 39.55 -14.04 4.71
N HIS A 585 38.25 -13.82 4.88
CA HIS A 585 37.32 -13.73 3.77
C HIS A 585 37.08 -12.27 3.32
N PHE A 586 36.73 -11.35 4.23
CA PHE A 586 36.52 -9.94 3.88
C PHE A 586 37.81 -9.15 3.72
N GLY A 587 38.94 -9.67 4.21
CA GLY A 587 40.24 -9.01 4.11
C GLY A 587 40.38 -7.80 5.04
N TRP A 588 39.58 -7.73 6.12
CA TRP A 588 39.73 -6.65 7.09
C TRP A 588 41.05 -6.79 7.85
N PRO A 589 41.79 -5.68 8.07
CA PRO A 589 43.08 -5.74 8.75
C PRO A 589 42.90 -6.25 10.18
N ARG A 590 43.71 -7.25 10.56
CA ARG A 590 43.67 -7.91 11.88
C ARG A 590 43.65 -6.92 13.04
N ASN A 591 44.42 -5.84 12.93
CA ASN A 591 44.49 -4.80 13.96
C ASN A 591 43.17 -4.03 14.16
N ARG A 592 42.38 -3.80 13.10
CA ARG A 592 41.08 -3.13 13.24
C ARG A 592 40.05 -4.07 13.88
N VAL A 593 40.03 -5.34 13.47
CA VAL A 593 39.14 -6.36 14.04
C VAL A 593 39.47 -6.60 15.52
N ALA A 594 40.75 -6.71 15.88
CA ALA A 594 41.18 -6.85 17.27
C ALA A 594 40.81 -5.64 18.14
N LYS A 595 40.93 -4.41 17.60
CA LYS A 595 40.49 -3.19 18.29
C LYS A 595 38.97 -3.15 18.50
N ALA A 596 38.19 -3.53 17.49
CA ALA A 596 36.73 -3.58 17.58
C ALA A 596 36.24 -4.63 18.59
N MET A 597 36.94 -5.76 18.69
CA MET A 597 36.60 -6.86 19.62
C MET A 597 37.22 -6.70 21.02
N ARG A 598 37.91 -5.60 21.30
CA ARG A 598 38.61 -5.37 22.57
C ARG A 598 37.70 -5.54 23.80
N TYR A 599 36.44 -5.09 23.70
CA TYR A 599 35.46 -5.13 24.79
C TYR A 599 34.41 -6.24 24.64
N TYR A 600 34.65 -7.24 23.80
CA TYR A 600 33.73 -8.36 23.63
C TYR A 600 33.46 -9.17 24.91
N LEU A 601 34.50 -9.41 25.72
CA LEU A 601 34.33 -10.09 27.00
C LEU A 601 33.50 -9.25 27.98
N MET A 602 33.62 -7.93 27.91
CA MET A 602 32.81 -7.00 28.69
C MET A 602 31.35 -7.00 28.23
N SER A 603 31.06 -7.15 26.93
CA SER A 603 29.67 -7.23 26.46
C SER A 603 28.96 -8.50 26.96
N ILE A 604 29.66 -9.63 27.03
CA ILE A 604 29.09 -10.87 27.59
C ILE A 604 29.05 -10.85 29.11
N GLY A 605 30.13 -10.42 29.78
CA GLY A 605 30.26 -10.51 31.23
C GLY A 605 29.61 -9.37 32.02
N LEU A 606 29.32 -8.23 31.37
CA LEU A 606 28.76 -7.05 32.02
C LEU A 606 27.46 -6.58 31.35
N ILE A 607 27.46 -6.32 30.04
CA ILE A 607 26.28 -5.73 29.37
C ILE A 607 25.08 -6.70 29.39
N VAL A 608 25.27 -7.96 28.99
CA VAL A 608 24.17 -8.96 28.98
C VAL A 608 23.57 -9.17 30.38
N PRO A 609 24.34 -9.42 31.45
CA PRO A 609 23.80 -9.54 32.81
C PRO A 609 23.12 -8.27 33.33
N LEU A 610 23.64 -7.08 32.98
CA LEU A 610 22.98 -5.84 33.39
C LEU A 610 21.65 -5.63 32.67
N ILE A 611 21.55 -5.95 31.37
CA ILE A 611 20.27 -5.85 30.63
C ILE A 611 19.28 -6.86 31.20
N MET A 612 19.73 -8.08 31.50
CA MET A 612 18.94 -9.08 32.21
C MET A 612 18.43 -8.54 33.54
N ALA A 613 19.29 -7.89 34.33
CA ALA A 613 18.90 -7.30 35.61
C ALA A 613 17.89 -6.15 35.45
N VAL A 614 18.07 -5.27 34.46
CA VAL A 614 17.11 -4.20 34.16
C VAL A 614 15.72 -4.77 33.87
N ILE A 615 15.63 -5.77 32.99
CA ILE A 615 14.36 -6.41 32.60
C ILE A 615 13.76 -7.17 33.78
N MET A 616 14.59 -7.87 34.57
CA MET A 616 14.15 -8.55 35.79
C MET A 616 13.53 -7.56 36.78
N PHE A 617 14.15 -6.41 37.02
CA PHE A 617 13.61 -5.39 37.92
C PHE A 617 12.35 -4.71 37.39
N ASP A 618 12.17 -4.69 36.07
CA ASP A 618 10.97 -4.15 35.42
C ASP A 618 9.77 -5.09 35.57
N ASN A 619 9.99 -6.40 35.57
CA ASN A 619 8.92 -7.39 35.69
C ASN A 619 8.63 -7.84 37.15
N LEU A 620 9.45 -7.42 38.12
CA LEU A 620 9.33 -7.87 39.51
C LEU A 620 8.47 -6.93 40.36
N ASN A 621 7.38 -7.46 40.93
CA ASN A 621 6.47 -6.82 41.90
C ASN A 621 6.18 -5.33 41.62
N ASP A 622 5.41 -5.03 40.56
CA ASP A 622 4.96 -3.66 40.22
C ASP A 622 6.12 -2.64 40.05
N ARG A 623 7.26 -3.05 39.49
CA ARG A 623 8.43 -2.19 39.17
C ARG A 623 9.12 -1.56 40.39
N GLU A 624 8.91 -2.09 41.59
CA GLU A 624 9.36 -1.50 42.88
C GLU A 624 10.88 -1.19 42.93
N PHE A 625 11.71 -2.05 42.31
CA PHE A 625 13.18 -1.90 42.31
C PHE A 625 13.74 -1.21 41.06
N SER A 626 12.89 -0.89 40.07
CA SER A 626 13.33 -0.28 38.81
C SER A 626 13.98 1.09 39.03
N GLY A 627 13.44 1.84 39.99
CA GLY A 627 13.85 3.22 40.28
C GLY A 627 15.23 3.38 40.92
N SER A 628 15.70 2.38 41.66
CA SER A 628 16.99 2.36 42.36
C SER A 628 18.00 1.46 41.66
N LEU A 629 17.84 0.13 41.77
CA LEU A 629 18.73 -0.89 41.22
C LEU A 629 18.64 -0.97 39.70
N GLY A 630 17.44 -0.93 39.14
CA GLY A 630 17.24 -0.91 37.67
C GLY A 630 17.92 0.31 37.03
N ARG A 631 17.78 1.50 37.63
CA ARG A 631 18.45 2.73 37.19
C ARG A 631 19.97 2.61 37.25
N LEU A 632 20.54 2.08 38.34
CA LEU A 632 21.98 1.85 38.44
C LEU A 632 22.46 0.92 37.32
N CYS A 633 21.77 -0.19 37.10
CA CYS A 633 22.10 -1.13 36.03
C CYS A 633 22.05 -0.45 34.65
N PHE A 634 21.02 0.36 34.40
CA PHE A 634 20.89 1.13 33.16
C PHE A 634 22.02 2.15 32.94
N ILE A 635 22.41 2.90 33.99
CA ILE A 635 23.54 3.84 33.92
C ILE A 635 24.84 3.11 33.61
N LEU A 636 25.07 1.95 34.23
CA LEU A 636 26.24 1.10 33.95
C LEU A 636 26.24 0.56 32.52
N ILE A 637 25.07 0.14 31.99
CA ILE A 637 24.90 -0.27 30.60
C ILE A 637 25.28 0.88 29.66
N CYS A 638 24.75 2.08 29.89
CA CYS A 638 25.06 3.26 29.08
C CYS A 638 26.56 3.58 29.08
N GLY A 639 27.22 3.50 30.24
CA GLY A 639 28.68 3.66 30.34
C GLY A 639 29.45 2.59 29.56
N ALA A 640 29.03 1.33 29.67
CA ALA A 640 29.64 0.21 28.93
C ALA A 640 29.44 0.36 27.41
N LEU A 641 28.26 0.76 26.96
CA LEU A 641 27.95 1.04 25.56
C LEU A 641 28.74 2.24 25.02
N ALA A 642 28.92 3.30 25.80
CA ALA A 642 29.77 4.44 25.43
C ALA A 642 31.23 4.00 25.19
N LEU A 643 31.75 3.08 26.01
CA LEU A 643 33.09 2.51 25.80
C LEU A 643 33.18 1.63 24.55
N VAL A 644 32.16 0.77 24.33
CA VAL A 644 32.09 -0.10 23.15
C VAL A 644 32.00 0.74 21.87
N THR A 645 31.11 1.73 21.82
CA THR A 645 30.95 2.65 20.67
C THR A 645 32.23 3.44 20.40
N LEU A 646 32.91 3.93 21.43
CA LEU A 646 34.22 4.58 21.30
C LEU A 646 35.27 3.64 20.67
N SER A 647 35.28 2.37 21.08
CA SER A 647 36.21 1.37 20.54
C SER A 647 35.95 1.07 19.07
N LEU A 648 34.68 0.99 18.66
CA LEU A 648 34.25 0.78 17.28
C LEU A 648 34.61 1.99 16.40
N LYS A 649 34.37 3.22 16.90
CA LYS A 649 34.79 4.47 16.22
C LYS A 649 36.30 4.49 15.99
N LYS A 650 37.10 4.20 17.03
CA LYS A 650 38.58 4.12 16.94
C LYS A 650 39.07 2.97 16.07
N ALA A 651 38.27 1.92 15.86
CA ALA A 651 38.59 0.83 14.92
C ALA A 651 38.41 1.24 13.45
N GLY A 652 37.78 2.39 13.17
CA GLY A 652 37.59 2.92 11.82
C GLY A 652 36.54 2.16 11.01
N ILE A 653 35.48 1.68 11.67
CA ILE A 653 34.34 1.04 11.00
C ILE A 653 33.42 2.16 10.44
N PRO A 654 33.21 2.24 9.12
CA PRO A 654 32.36 3.28 8.54
C PRO A 654 30.89 2.97 8.72
N LEU A 655 30.12 3.81 9.42
CA LEU A 655 28.65 3.75 9.49
C LEU A 655 27.98 4.20 8.18
N TYR A 656 28.69 5.04 7.42
CA TYR A 656 28.29 5.46 6.09
C TYR A 656 29.49 5.35 5.15
N LEU A 657 29.26 4.76 3.98
CA LEU A 657 30.22 4.70 2.88
C LEU A 657 29.80 5.76 1.86
N ASP A 658 30.70 6.56 1.32
CA ASP A 658 30.40 7.50 0.21
C ASP A 658 30.34 6.77 -1.14
N LYS A 659 29.94 7.46 -2.21
CA LYS A 659 29.82 6.87 -3.58
C LYS A 659 31.10 6.16 -4.04
N GLU A 660 32.26 6.62 -3.57
CA GLU A 660 33.59 6.05 -3.86
C GLU A 660 34.00 4.93 -2.90
N GLY A 661 33.16 4.61 -1.90
CA GLY A 661 33.47 3.63 -0.87
C GLY A 661 34.39 4.16 0.23
N ASN A 662 34.65 5.48 0.27
CA ASN A 662 35.38 6.10 1.37
C ASN A 662 34.47 6.26 2.60
N GLY A 663 35.02 5.99 3.78
CA GLY A 663 34.31 6.08 5.06
C GLY A 663 34.56 7.39 5.81
N ASP A 664 35.44 8.25 5.32
CA ASP A 664 35.87 9.46 6.02
C ASP A 664 35.12 10.70 5.53
N ASN A 665 33.84 10.78 5.91
CA ASN A 665 32.91 11.80 5.42
C ASN A 665 32.21 12.47 6.60
N MET A 666 31.79 13.73 6.43
CA MET A 666 31.13 14.52 7.47
C MET A 666 29.90 13.80 8.06
N VAL A 667 29.12 13.13 7.21
CA VAL A 667 27.94 12.35 7.62
C VAL A 667 28.33 11.18 8.53
N ASN A 668 29.41 10.45 8.19
CA ASN A 668 29.88 9.34 9.01
C ASN A 668 30.37 9.84 10.39
N SER A 669 31.08 10.97 10.43
CA SER A 669 31.50 11.59 11.70
C SER A 669 30.30 12.04 12.54
N LEU A 670 29.28 12.63 11.91
CA LEU A 670 28.05 13.07 12.58
C LEU A 670 27.29 11.87 13.18
N LEU A 671 27.12 10.78 12.42
CA LEU A 671 26.47 9.55 12.92
C LEU A 671 27.23 8.93 14.10
N TRP A 672 28.56 8.88 14.04
CA TRP A 672 29.38 8.40 15.15
C TRP A 672 29.28 9.30 16.38
N ASN A 673 29.21 10.62 16.20
CA ASN A 673 29.05 11.56 17.31
C ASN A 673 27.65 11.43 17.95
N MET A 674 26.60 11.26 17.14
CA MET A 674 25.24 11.00 17.61
C MET A 674 25.17 9.69 18.40
N LEU A 675 25.74 8.61 17.86
CA LEU A 675 25.76 7.30 18.52
C LEU A 675 26.55 7.32 19.85
N MET A 676 27.61 8.12 19.93
CA MET A 676 28.39 8.32 21.16
C MET A 676 27.66 9.19 22.19
N GLY A 677 26.89 10.18 21.73
CA GLY A 677 26.08 11.06 22.58
C GLY A 677 24.85 10.37 23.17
N ALA A 678 24.24 9.43 22.45
CA ALA A 678 22.99 8.78 22.86
C ALA A 678 23.04 8.15 24.27
N PRO A 679 24.03 7.30 24.62
CA PRO A 679 24.13 6.74 25.97
C PRO A 679 24.35 7.81 27.05
N LEU A 680 25.05 8.91 26.75
CA LEU A 680 25.27 10.00 27.72
C LEU A 680 23.98 10.79 27.98
N ILE A 681 23.21 11.07 26.92
CA ILE A 681 21.90 11.71 27.03
C ILE A 681 20.94 10.79 27.80
N ALA A 682 20.98 9.48 27.55
CA ALA A 682 20.19 8.50 28.28
C ALA A 682 20.52 8.47 29.79
N ILE A 683 21.80 8.60 30.17
CA ILE A 683 22.20 8.73 31.59
C ILE A 683 21.59 10.00 32.21
N LEU A 684 21.67 11.14 31.51
CA LEU A 684 21.09 12.40 32.00
C LEU A 684 19.57 12.29 32.14
N ALA A 685 18.88 11.72 31.15
CA ALA A 685 17.44 11.50 31.19
C ALA A 685 17.05 10.59 32.38
N ALA A 686 17.75 9.48 32.57
CA ALA A 686 17.52 8.58 33.71
C ALA A 686 17.81 9.27 35.07
N ALA A 687 18.76 10.20 35.14
CA ALA A 687 19.05 10.98 36.34
C ALA A 687 17.93 11.98 36.67
N VAL A 688 17.32 12.59 35.64
CA VAL A 688 16.21 13.54 35.79
C VAL A 688 14.89 12.84 36.16
N GLY A 689 14.75 11.54 35.85
CA GLY A 689 13.55 10.75 36.17
C GLY A 689 12.82 10.17 34.96
N TYR A 690 13.46 10.19 33.78
CA TYR A 690 12.96 9.70 32.49
C TYR A 690 13.61 8.34 32.14
N LEU A 691 13.51 7.37 33.05
CA LEU A 691 14.18 6.06 32.94
C LEU A 691 13.57 5.21 31.83
N ALA A 692 12.26 4.97 31.87
CA ALA A 692 11.56 4.16 30.86
C ALA A 692 11.72 4.72 29.43
N THR A 693 11.63 6.04 29.26
CA THR A 693 11.87 6.67 27.96
C THR A 693 13.30 6.52 27.47
N ALA A 694 14.28 6.65 28.37
CA ALA A 694 15.69 6.52 28.02
C ALA A 694 15.98 5.08 27.58
N GLN A 695 15.44 4.08 28.29
CA GLN A 695 15.54 2.67 27.93
C GLN A 695 14.90 2.38 26.57
N ALA A 696 13.66 2.84 26.35
CA ALA A 696 12.94 2.60 25.10
C ALA A 696 13.67 3.22 23.88
N LEU A 697 14.08 4.48 23.97
CA LEU A 697 14.79 5.17 22.88
C LEU A 697 16.17 4.55 22.60
N LEU A 698 16.91 4.20 23.66
CA LEU A 698 18.23 3.58 23.52
C LEU A 698 18.11 2.18 22.87
N ALA A 699 17.14 1.37 23.30
CA ALA A 699 16.90 0.05 22.72
C ALA A 699 16.52 0.11 21.22
N ARG A 700 15.68 1.07 20.81
CA ARG A 700 15.34 1.29 19.38
C ARG A 700 16.54 1.75 18.56
N LEU A 701 17.39 2.61 19.14
CA LEU A 701 18.62 3.04 18.50
C LEU A 701 19.63 1.87 18.35
N GLU A 702 19.78 1.03 19.38
CA GLU A 702 20.66 -0.15 19.32
C GLU A 702 20.19 -1.19 18.31
N THR A 703 18.91 -1.49 18.28
CA THR A 703 18.31 -2.40 17.29
C THR A 703 18.48 -1.85 15.87
N SER A 704 18.36 -0.53 15.66
CA SER A 704 18.68 0.12 14.38
C SER A 704 20.13 -0.12 13.95
N VAL A 705 21.08 0.04 14.88
CA VAL A 705 22.51 -0.22 14.63
C VAL A 705 22.78 -1.69 14.35
N ALA A 706 22.11 -2.61 15.05
CA ALA A 706 22.24 -4.05 14.83
C ALA A 706 21.73 -4.47 13.43
N ILE A 707 20.58 -3.95 13.00
CA ILE A 707 20.05 -4.16 11.64
C ILE A 707 21.04 -3.63 10.60
N TRP A 708 21.55 -2.42 10.80
CA TRP A 708 22.53 -1.83 9.88
C TRP A 708 23.83 -2.66 9.80
N PHE A 709 24.32 -3.16 10.93
CA PHE A 709 25.49 -4.04 10.98
C PHE A 709 25.24 -5.36 10.22
N LEU A 710 24.07 -5.97 10.39
CA LEU A 710 23.67 -7.16 9.65
C LEU A 710 23.69 -6.91 8.13
N LEU A 711 23.12 -5.79 7.69
CA LEU A 711 23.12 -5.39 6.28
C LEU A 711 24.55 -5.13 5.76
N LEU A 712 25.45 -4.57 6.58
CA LEU A 712 26.86 -4.41 6.23
C LEU A 712 27.57 -5.76 6.04
N VAL A 713 27.27 -6.76 6.88
CA VAL A 713 27.82 -8.12 6.72
C VAL A 713 27.32 -8.71 5.41
N ILE A 714 26.01 -8.62 5.12
CA ILE A 714 25.41 -9.07 3.86
C ILE A 714 26.08 -8.37 2.65
N TYR A 715 26.28 -7.05 2.72
CA TYR A 715 26.99 -6.29 1.70
C TYR A 715 28.38 -6.86 1.43
N HIS A 716 29.17 -7.15 2.46
CA HIS A 716 30.52 -7.69 2.31
C HIS A 716 30.54 -9.14 1.81
N VAL A 717 29.54 -9.96 2.15
CA VAL A 717 29.37 -11.30 1.57
C VAL A 717 29.12 -11.21 0.06
N ILE A 718 28.20 -10.34 -0.36
CA ILE A 718 27.86 -10.13 -1.77
C ILE A 718 29.04 -9.50 -2.53
N ARG A 719 29.72 -8.53 -1.92
CA ARG A 719 30.93 -7.92 -2.50
C ARG A 719 32.01 -8.96 -2.75
N ARG A 720 32.19 -9.89 -1.81
CA ARG A 720 33.12 -11.00 -1.99
C ARG A 720 32.67 -11.97 -3.08
N TRP A 721 31.39 -12.31 -3.14
CA TRP A 721 30.85 -13.13 -4.23
C TRP A 721 31.20 -12.54 -5.61
N MET A 722 30.94 -11.23 -5.78
CA MET A 722 31.25 -10.50 -7.01
C MET A 722 32.76 -10.49 -7.33
N LEU A 723 33.62 -10.33 -6.33
CA LEU A 723 35.07 -10.39 -6.52
C LEU A 723 35.54 -11.78 -7.00
N ILE A 724 34.98 -12.85 -6.45
CA ILE A 724 35.30 -14.22 -6.86
C ILE A 724 34.84 -14.46 -8.31
N GLN A 725 33.62 -14.06 -8.66
CA GLN A 725 33.10 -14.19 -10.02
C GLN A 725 33.95 -13.40 -11.04
N ARG A 726 34.34 -12.16 -10.70
CA ARG A 726 35.24 -11.36 -11.54
C ARG A 726 36.57 -12.06 -11.79
N ARG A 727 37.22 -12.59 -10.74
CA ARG A 727 38.51 -13.28 -10.88
C ARG A 727 38.39 -14.56 -11.71
N ARG A 728 37.27 -15.27 -11.59
CA ARG A 728 37.01 -16.51 -12.35
C ARG A 728 36.80 -16.23 -13.83
N LEU A 729 35.93 -15.29 -14.18
CA LEU A 729 35.70 -14.88 -15.56
C LEU A 729 36.99 -14.38 -16.24
N ALA A 730 37.81 -13.60 -15.53
CA ALA A 730 39.10 -13.15 -16.03
C ALA A 730 40.07 -14.32 -16.29
N PHE A 731 40.07 -15.34 -15.42
CA PHE A 731 40.89 -16.54 -15.59
C PHE A 731 40.41 -17.44 -16.74
N ASP A 732 39.10 -17.65 -16.87
CA ASP A 732 38.53 -18.47 -17.95
C ASP A 732 38.80 -17.82 -19.32
N ARG A 733 38.71 -16.49 -19.43
CA ARG A 733 39.10 -15.75 -20.64
C ARG A 733 40.61 -15.87 -20.94
N ALA A 734 41.47 -15.73 -19.93
CA ALA A 734 42.92 -15.90 -20.11
C ALA A 734 43.30 -17.33 -20.52
N LYS A 735 42.55 -18.33 -20.05
CA LYS A 735 42.70 -19.74 -20.44
C LYS A 735 42.25 -19.96 -21.89
N HIS A 736 41.12 -19.39 -22.31
CA HIS A 736 40.66 -19.42 -23.70
C HIS A 736 41.69 -18.80 -24.66
N ARG A 737 42.18 -17.59 -24.37
CA ARG A 737 43.24 -16.94 -25.18
C ARG A 737 44.50 -17.80 -25.31
N ARG A 738 44.93 -18.47 -24.24
CA ARG A 738 46.09 -19.38 -24.29
C ARG A 738 45.81 -20.64 -25.11
N ALA A 739 44.59 -21.19 -25.04
CA ALA A 739 44.20 -22.36 -25.83
C ALA A 739 44.12 -22.01 -27.33
N GLU A 740 43.62 -20.83 -27.68
CA GLU A 740 43.58 -20.33 -29.06
C GLU A 740 44.99 -20.06 -29.61
N MET A 741 45.87 -19.40 -28.87
CA MET A 741 47.27 -19.22 -29.29
C MET A 741 48.01 -20.55 -29.48
N LEU A 742 47.75 -21.55 -28.64
CA LEU A 742 48.32 -22.89 -28.80
C LEU A 742 47.71 -23.64 -29.98
N ALA A 743 46.41 -23.47 -30.25
CA ALA A 743 45.74 -24.03 -31.41
C ALA A 743 46.21 -23.39 -32.72
N GLN A 744 46.48 -22.08 -32.73
CA GLN A 744 47.10 -21.37 -33.84
C GLN A 744 48.53 -21.87 -34.10
N ARG A 745 49.36 -22.01 -33.05
CA ARG A 745 50.70 -22.62 -33.19
C ARG A 745 50.67 -24.08 -33.66
N ALA A 746 49.68 -24.87 -33.22
CA ALA A 746 49.51 -26.25 -33.67
C ALA A 746 49.04 -26.37 -35.12
N ARG A 747 48.41 -25.33 -35.69
CA ARG A 747 48.05 -25.25 -37.11
C ARG A 747 49.23 -24.86 -38.02
N GLY A 748 50.41 -24.57 -37.47
CA GLY A 748 51.63 -24.36 -38.25
C GLY A 748 51.77 -22.96 -38.86
N GLU A 749 51.01 -21.96 -38.39
CA GLU A 749 51.20 -20.55 -38.77
C GLU A 749 52.26 -19.93 -37.84
N GLU A 750 53.54 -20.08 -38.19
CA GLU A 750 54.63 -19.27 -37.64
C GLU A 750 54.86 -18.04 -38.52
N GLU A 751 54.50 -16.85 -38.04
CA GLU A 751 55.08 -15.60 -38.55
C GLU A 751 56.09 -15.04 -37.55
N PRO A 752 57.30 -14.65 -37.98
CA PRO A 752 58.25 -13.92 -37.16
C PRO A 752 57.89 -12.43 -37.10
N ALA A 753 58.30 -11.77 -36.03
CA ALA A 753 58.08 -10.34 -35.80
C ALA A 753 58.72 -9.44 -36.89
N HIS A 754 57.94 -8.56 -37.55
CA HIS A 754 58.04 -7.08 -37.43
C HIS A 754 57.34 -6.27 -38.56
N SER A 755 56.74 -5.13 -38.14
CA SER A 755 56.55 -3.83 -38.81
C SER A 755 55.75 -3.65 -40.12
N SER A 756 54.72 -2.78 -39.99
CA SER A 756 54.25 -1.74 -40.94
C SER A 756 53.81 -2.09 -42.37
N SER A 757 52.49 -2.00 -42.64
CA SER A 757 51.91 -1.10 -43.66
C SER A 757 50.38 -1.20 -43.69
N LEU A 758 49.74 -0.06 -43.96
CA LEU A 758 48.29 0.14 -44.15
C LEU A 758 47.70 -0.74 -45.26
N GLU A 759 46.48 -1.22 -44.98
CA GLU A 759 45.26 -1.27 -45.83
C GLU A 759 44.53 -2.61 -45.70
N GLY A 760 43.32 -2.56 -45.13
CA GLY A 760 42.29 -3.56 -45.37
C GLY A 760 42.33 -4.83 -44.52
N ALA A 761 42.77 -4.77 -43.26
CA ALA A 761 42.33 -5.74 -42.27
C ALA A 761 41.16 -5.11 -41.49
N VAL A 762 39.97 -5.69 -41.63
CA VAL A 762 38.86 -5.41 -40.74
C VAL A 762 39.31 -5.86 -39.36
N ASP A 763 39.79 -4.90 -38.57
CA ASP A 763 39.84 -5.03 -37.12
C ASP A 763 38.42 -5.36 -36.67
N ILE A 764 38.14 -6.65 -36.51
CA ILE A 764 37.09 -7.09 -35.63
C ILE A 764 37.63 -6.73 -34.25
N ASP A 765 37.45 -5.47 -33.90
CA ASP A 765 37.60 -4.92 -32.57
C ASP A 765 36.58 -5.70 -31.73
N GLU A 766 37.00 -6.87 -31.23
CA GLU A 766 36.26 -7.61 -30.22
C GLU A 766 36.15 -6.67 -29.03
N SER A 767 35.04 -5.92 -29.00
CA SER A 767 34.74 -4.92 -27.99
C SER A 767 35.15 -5.45 -26.62
N GLU A 768 36.23 -4.90 -26.05
CA GLU A 768 36.72 -5.29 -24.74
C GLU A 768 35.64 -4.90 -23.72
N ILE A 769 34.73 -5.84 -23.42
CA ILE A 769 33.72 -5.64 -22.38
C ILE A 769 34.48 -5.51 -21.06
N ASP A 770 34.60 -4.27 -20.58
CA ASP A 770 35.32 -3.92 -19.36
C ASP A 770 34.66 -4.60 -18.14
N LEU A 771 35.23 -5.73 -17.72
CA LEU A 771 34.80 -6.50 -16.54
C LEU A 771 34.76 -5.64 -15.26
N ASN A 772 35.48 -4.52 -15.25
CA ASN A 772 35.47 -3.55 -14.16
C ASN A 772 34.14 -2.80 -14.10
N ALA A 773 33.55 -2.46 -15.26
CA ALA A 773 32.28 -1.75 -15.34
C ALA A 773 31.11 -2.60 -14.80
N ILE A 774 30.99 -3.86 -15.23
CA ILE A 774 29.89 -4.77 -14.82
C ILE A 774 29.93 -5.07 -13.30
N SER A 775 31.12 -5.28 -12.75
CA SER A 775 31.29 -5.55 -11.32
C SER A 775 31.08 -4.32 -10.43
N ALA A 776 31.45 -3.12 -10.90
CA ALA A 776 31.16 -1.87 -10.22
C ALA A 776 29.66 -1.52 -10.24
N GLN A 777 28.97 -1.82 -11.35
CA GLN A 777 27.55 -1.53 -11.53
C GLN A 777 26.66 -2.41 -10.64
N SER A 778 26.92 -3.72 -10.59
CA SER A 778 26.21 -4.68 -9.72
C SER A 778 26.41 -4.39 -8.22
N LEU A 779 27.61 -3.99 -7.80
CA LEU A 779 27.87 -3.55 -6.42
C LEU A 779 27.08 -2.29 -6.03
N ARG A 780 26.86 -1.39 -6.99
CA ARG A 780 26.04 -0.19 -6.80
C ARG A 780 24.58 -0.57 -6.54
N LEU A 781 24.05 -1.55 -7.29
CA LEU A 781 22.70 -2.10 -7.08
C LEU A 781 22.54 -2.73 -5.70
N VAL A 782 23.48 -3.57 -5.30
CA VAL A 782 23.40 -4.25 -3.98
C VAL A 782 23.35 -3.22 -2.86
N ARG A 783 24.16 -2.16 -2.98
CA ARG A 783 24.15 -1.06 -2.02
C ARG A 783 22.82 -0.30 -2.00
N SER A 784 22.21 -0.02 -3.16
CA SER A 784 20.92 0.67 -3.21
C SER A 784 19.78 -0.19 -2.64
N ILE A 785 19.77 -1.51 -2.88
CA ILE A 785 18.80 -2.43 -2.25
C ILE A 785 18.97 -2.43 -0.74
N LEU A 786 20.19 -2.64 -0.24
CA LEU A 786 20.45 -2.72 1.20
C LEU A 786 20.13 -1.40 1.91
N MET A 787 20.38 -0.26 1.26
CA MET A 787 19.99 1.05 1.77
C MET A 787 18.47 1.23 1.85
N LEU A 788 17.71 0.70 0.89
CA LEU A 788 16.25 0.75 0.90
C LEU A 788 15.67 -0.18 1.97
N ILE A 789 16.24 -1.37 2.13
CA ILE A 789 15.91 -2.30 3.23
C ILE A 789 16.20 -1.64 4.57
N ALA A 790 17.38 -1.02 4.73
CA ALA A 790 17.74 -0.31 5.97
C ALA A 790 16.73 0.81 6.30
N LEU A 791 16.36 1.62 5.31
CA LEU A 791 15.39 2.70 5.48
C LEU A 791 14.02 2.15 5.91
N LEU A 792 13.52 1.13 5.22
CA LEU A 792 12.25 0.49 5.55
C LEU A 792 12.27 -0.12 6.96
N SER A 793 13.34 -0.82 7.32
CA SER A 793 13.49 -1.40 8.66
C SER A 793 13.51 -0.35 9.76
N VAL A 794 14.17 0.79 9.55
CA VAL A 794 14.15 1.91 10.51
C VAL A 794 12.75 2.51 10.61
N ILE A 795 12.03 2.71 9.50
CA ILE A 795 10.66 3.23 9.54
C ILE A 795 9.74 2.30 10.35
N VAL A 796 9.78 0.99 10.09
CA VAL A 796 8.95 -0.01 10.80
C VAL A 796 9.32 -0.09 12.28
N LEU A 797 10.62 -0.01 12.60
CA LEU A 797 11.09 -0.07 13.99
C LEU A 797 10.65 1.14 14.82
N TRP A 798 10.63 2.33 14.22
CA TRP A 798 10.28 3.57 14.90
C TRP A 798 8.77 3.89 14.84
N SER A 799 8.00 3.25 13.96
CA SER A 799 6.55 3.48 13.85
C SER A 799 5.77 3.08 15.11
N GLU A 800 6.25 2.11 15.88
CA GLU A 800 5.59 1.66 17.12
C GLU A 800 5.47 2.76 18.19
N ILE A 801 6.39 3.73 18.18
CA ILE A 801 6.41 4.85 19.14
C ILE A 801 6.05 6.18 18.48
N HIS A 802 5.46 6.17 17.26
CA HIS A 802 5.11 7.41 16.57
C HIS A 802 4.14 8.27 17.40
N SER A 803 3.16 7.66 18.06
CA SER A 803 2.21 8.34 18.94
C SER A 803 2.85 9.01 20.15
N ALA A 804 4.03 8.53 20.60
CA ALA A 804 4.79 9.19 21.65
C ALA A 804 5.26 10.59 21.22
N PHE A 805 5.44 10.83 19.92
CA PHE A 805 5.77 12.14 19.39
C PHE A 805 4.55 13.02 19.11
N GLY A 806 3.34 12.58 19.50
CA GLY A 806 2.09 13.33 19.32
C GLY A 806 2.06 14.68 20.03
N PHE A 807 2.89 14.91 21.07
CA PHE A 807 3.02 16.24 21.67
C PHE A 807 3.51 17.31 20.68
N LEU A 808 4.23 16.91 19.61
CA LEU A 808 4.68 17.81 18.55
C LEU A 808 3.52 18.35 17.72
N GLU A 809 2.37 17.67 17.72
CA GLU A 809 1.13 18.15 17.08
C GLU A 809 0.49 19.29 17.87
N ASN A 810 0.73 19.38 19.18
CA ASN A 810 0.18 20.45 20.02
C ASN A 810 0.95 21.78 19.86
N ILE A 811 2.15 21.76 19.26
CA ILE A 811 2.98 22.94 19.05
C ILE A 811 2.69 23.47 17.64
N SER A 812 1.78 24.43 17.52
CA SER A 812 1.54 25.14 16.26
C SER A 812 2.70 26.10 15.95
N LEU A 813 3.19 26.06 14.72
CA LEU A 813 4.26 26.94 14.25
C LEU A 813 3.71 28.13 13.44
N TRP A 814 2.76 27.87 12.53
CA TRP A 814 2.04 28.89 11.77
C TRP A 814 0.70 28.35 11.25
N ASP A 815 -0.25 29.23 10.93
CA ASP A 815 -1.56 28.86 10.40
C ASP A 815 -1.62 28.97 8.88
N VAL A 816 -2.32 28.04 8.24
CA VAL A 816 -2.60 28.05 6.80
C VAL A 816 -4.10 28.08 6.57
N THR A 817 -4.55 28.94 5.65
CA THR A 817 -5.96 29.05 5.28
C THR A 817 -6.34 28.00 4.25
N SER A 818 -6.85 26.84 4.66
CA SER A 818 -7.37 25.83 3.74
C SER A 818 -8.81 26.16 3.33
N THR A 819 -9.14 26.05 2.04
CA THR A 819 -10.53 26.18 1.56
C THR A 819 -11.15 24.81 1.37
N VAL A 820 -11.97 24.36 2.32
CA VAL A 820 -12.73 23.11 2.22
C VAL A 820 -14.20 23.48 1.96
N GLN A 821 -14.78 23.04 0.84
CA GLN A 821 -16.18 23.35 0.45
C GLN A 821 -16.51 24.85 0.37
N GLY A 822 -15.55 25.71 0.02
CA GLY A 822 -15.75 27.15 -0.11
C GLY A 822 -15.69 27.94 1.22
N VAL A 823 -15.56 27.25 2.36
CA VAL A 823 -15.32 27.87 3.67
C VAL A 823 -13.82 27.88 3.94
N LYS A 824 -13.28 29.06 4.26
CA LYS A 824 -11.88 29.22 4.68
C LYS A 824 -11.73 28.76 6.13
N SER A 825 -11.14 27.60 6.35
CA SER A 825 -10.72 27.13 7.67
C SER A 825 -9.24 27.48 7.91
N LEU A 826 -8.92 27.95 9.10
CA LEU A 826 -7.54 28.11 9.55
C LEU A 826 -7.08 26.76 10.12
N GLU A 827 -6.09 26.15 9.48
CA GLU A 827 -5.49 24.90 9.93
C GLU A 827 -4.04 25.17 10.39
N PRO A 828 -3.70 24.92 11.67
CA PRO A 828 -2.35 25.14 12.17
C PRO A 828 -1.39 24.06 11.66
N ILE A 829 -0.27 24.48 11.07
CA ILE A 829 0.85 23.60 10.77
C ILE A 829 1.68 23.41 12.03
N THR A 830 1.80 22.16 12.44
CA THR A 830 2.41 21.76 13.71
C THR A 830 3.89 21.44 13.55
N LEU A 831 4.65 21.49 14.64
CA LEU A 831 6.06 21.06 14.64
C LEU A 831 6.20 19.61 14.18
N GLY A 832 5.23 18.76 14.53
CA GLY A 832 5.14 17.37 14.07
C GLY A 832 5.08 17.28 12.55
N ALA A 833 4.20 18.05 11.92
CA ALA A 833 4.06 18.09 10.46
C ALA A 833 5.36 18.50 9.75
N VAL A 834 6.09 19.48 10.30
CA VAL A 834 7.39 19.91 9.76
C VAL A 834 8.46 18.83 9.86
N LEU A 835 8.55 18.14 11.00
CA LEU A 835 9.51 17.04 11.18
C LEU A 835 9.19 15.85 10.28
N ILE A 836 7.92 15.51 10.10
CA ILE A 836 7.47 14.50 9.14
C ILE A 836 7.81 14.94 7.71
N ALA A 837 7.61 16.21 7.36
CA ALA A 837 7.99 16.72 6.04
C ALA A 837 9.50 16.58 5.79
N ILE A 838 10.35 16.92 6.77
CA ILE A 838 11.81 16.71 6.70
C ILE A 838 12.12 15.21 6.48
N LEU A 839 11.46 14.31 7.21
CA LEU A 839 11.62 12.88 7.02
C LEU A 839 11.22 12.43 5.61
N VAL A 840 10.10 12.94 5.09
CA VAL A 840 9.65 12.68 3.70
C VAL A 840 10.67 13.18 2.69
N PHE A 841 11.28 14.35 2.89
CA PHE A 841 12.36 14.85 2.02
C PHE A 841 13.61 13.96 2.08
N ILE A 842 13.99 13.46 3.26
CA ILE A 842 15.08 12.50 3.42
C ILE A 842 14.78 11.20 2.65
N ILE A 843 13.58 10.64 2.84
CA ILE A 843 13.11 9.43 2.17
C ILE A 843 13.10 9.63 0.64
N THR A 844 12.54 10.75 0.17
CA THR A 844 12.49 11.11 -1.24
C THR A 844 13.90 11.20 -1.83
N THR A 845 14.80 11.91 -1.15
CA THR A 845 16.20 12.03 -1.60
C THR A 845 16.87 10.66 -1.69
N GLN A 846 16.61 9.78 -0.73
CA GLN A 846 17.13 8.43 -0.72
C GLN A 846 16.55 7.59 -1.88
N LEU A 847 15.25 7.74 -2.17
CA LEU A 847 14.58 7.05 -3.27
C LEU A 847 15.08 7.52 -4.64
N VAL A 848 15.20 8.84 -4.85
CA VAL A 848 15.73 9.46 -6.09
C VAL A 848 17.19 9.02 -6.34
N ARG A 849 17.99 8.85 -5.29
CA ARG A 849 19.39 8.41 -5.41
C ARG A 849 19.52 6.91 -5.73
N ASN A 850 18.63 6.08 -5.21
CA ASN A 850 18.78 4.62 -5.21
C ASN A 850 17.90 3.89 -6.25
N LEU A 851 16.67 4.35 -6.47
CA LEU A 851 15.68 3.67 -7.31
C LEU A 851 16.01 3.67 -8.81
N PRO A 852 16.54 4.75 -9.42
CA PRO A 852 16.91 4.73 -10.83
C PRO A 852 18.02 3.73 -11.15
N ALA A 853 18.99 3.57 -10.22
CA ALA A 853 20.04 2.57 -10.36
C ALA A 853 19.45 1.15 -10.29
N LEU A 854 18.44 0.93 -9.46
CA LEU A 854 17.73 -0.34 -9.40
C LEU A 854 16.98 -0.62 -10.69
N LEU A 855 16.26 0.37 -11.21
CA LEU A 855 15.50 0.25 -12.45
C LEU A 855 16.40 -0.09 -13.64
N GLU A 856 17.54 0.61 -13.77
CA GLU A 856 18.50 0.43 -14.86
C GLU A 856 19.00 -1.01 -14.93
N LEU A 857 19.46 -1.56 -13.80
CA LEU A 857 20.06 -2.89 -13.76
C LEU A 857 19.05 -4.03 -13.66
N ALA A 858 17.96 -3.86 -12.90
CA ALA A 858 17.01 -4.94 -12.69
C ALA A 858 16.08 -5.13 -13.88
N LEU A 859 15.68 -4.03 -14.54
CA LEU A 859 14.68 -4.06 -15.60
C LEU A 859 15.26 -3.63 -16.95
N LEU A 860 15.87 -2.44 -17.04
CA LEU A 860 16.21 -1.84 -18.33
C LEU A 860 17.33 -2.59 -19.08
N GLN A 861 18.26 -3.22 -18.37
CA GLN A 861 19.32 -4.06 -18.97
C GLN A 861 18.81 -5.37 -19.57
N HIS A 862 17.65 -5.86 -19.13
CA HIS A 862 17.03 -7.07 -19.66
C HIS A 862 16.06 -6.78 -20.83
N LEU A 863 15.96 -5.51 -21.24
CA LEU A 863 15.15 -5.06 -22.36
C LEU A 863 16.09 -4.65 -23.50
N ASP A 864 15.78 -5.04 -24.73
CA ASP A 864 16.51 -4.62 -25.93
C ASP A 864 16.19 -3.16 -26.25
N LEU A 865 16.84 -2.24 -25.54
CA LEU A 865 16.64 -0.80 -25.66
C LEU A 865 17.65 -0.20 -26.65
N THR A 866 17.18 0.73 -27.48
CA THR A 866 18.08 1.56 -28.32
C THR A 866 19.05 2.39 -27.49
N PRO A 867 20.27 2.68 -27.99
CA PRO A 867 21.25 3.50 -27.29
C PRO A 867 20.65 4.84 -26.83
N GLY A 868 20.70 5.11 -25.51
CA GLY A 868 20.16 6.33 -24.90
C GLY A 868 18.75 6.23 -24.28
N THR A 869 17.92 5.25 -24.68
CA THR A 869 16.56 5.07 -24.12
C THR A 869 16.59 4.73 -22.63
N GLY A 870 17.51 3.86 -22.20
CA GLY A 870 17.68 3.53 -20.77
C GLY A 870 18.06 4.74 -19.91
N TYR A 871 18.92 5.64 -20.43
CA TYR A 871 19.27 6.89 -19.76
C TYR A 871 18.08 7.85 -19.67
N ALA A 872 17.27 7.94 -20.73
CA ALA A 872 16.07 8.77 -20.72
C ALA A 872 15.06 8.28 -19.67
N ILE A 873 14.78 6.98 -19.61
CA ILE A 873 13.84 6.39 -18.64
C ILE A 873 14.31 6.67 -17.21
N THR A 874 15.58 6.38 -16.89
CA THR A 874 16.12 6.63 -15.53
C THR A 874 16.10 8.10 -15.13
N THR A 875 16.31 9.02 -16.08
CA THR A 875 16.25 10.46 -15.85
C THR A 875 14.81 10.93 -15.62
N ILE A 876 13.86 10.45 -16.41
CA ILE A 876 12.42 10.74 -16.23
C ILE A 876 11.95 10.22 -14.87
N THR A 877 12.33 9.00 -14.47
CA THR A 877 11.99 8.44 -13.15
C THR A 877 12.53 9.32 -12.02
N LYS A 878 13.75 9.87 -12.13
CA LYS A 878 14.31 10.80 -11.12
C LYS A 878 13.45 12.05 -10.97
N TYR A 879 13.08 12.68 -12.08
CA TYR A 879 12.25 13.89 -12.04
C TYR A 879 10.85 13.60 -11.51
N LEU A 880 10.25 12.47 -11.88
CA LEU A 880 8.95 12.06 -11.38
C LEU A 880 8.97 11.83 -9.86
N LEU A 881 9.97 11.11 -9.35
CA LEU A 881 10.14 10.89 -7.91
C LEU A 881 10.39 12.19 -7.14
N MET A 882 11.21 13.09 -7.69
CA MET A 882 11.49 14.39 -7.10
C MET A 882 10.23 15.27 -7.06
N LEU A 883 9.43 15.26 -8.14
CA LEU A 883 8.17 15.97 -8.22
C LEU A 883 7.17 15.44 -7.19
N ILE A 884 6.94 14.13 -7.15
CA ILE A 884 5.98 13.50 -6.22
C ILE A 884 6.42 13.73 -4.77
N GLY A 885 7.68 13.45 -4.44
CA GLY A 885 8.15 13.64 -3.06
C GLY A 885 8.20 15.10 -2.63
N GLY A 886 8.48 16.02 -3.57
CA GLY A 886 8.37 17.46 -3.35
C GLY A 886 6.93 17.88 -3.06
N LEU A 887 5.96 17.41 -3.87
CA LEU A 887 4.53 17.69 -3.66
C LEU A 887 4.04 17.18 -2.31
N VAL A 888 4.38 15.94 -1.93
CA VAL A 888 4.00 15.37 -0.63
C VAL A 888 4.63 16.16 0.53
N GLY A 889 5.93 16.47 0.45
CA GLY A 889 6.64 17.22 1.49
C GLY A 889 6.11 18.66 1.65
N PHE A 890 5.83 19.35 0.54
CA PHE A 890 5.26 20.70 0.57
C PHE A 890 3.81 20.72 1.08
N SER A 891 3.01 19.70 0.74
CA SER A 891 1.64 19.54 1.27
C SER A 891 1.63 19.45 2.80
N MET A 892 2.57 18.74 3.40
CA MET A 892 2.70 18.61 4.86
C MET A 892 3.09 19.91 5.57
N ILE A 893 3.73 20.86 4.86
CA ILE A 893 4.10 22.18 5.36
C ILE A 893 2.96 23.20 5.10
N GLY A 894 1.83 22.75 4.55
CA GLY A 894 0.65 23.56 4.30
C GLY A 894 0.66 24.30 2.97
N ILE A 895 1.47 23.87 2.00
CA ILE A 895 1.33 24.33 0.62
C ILE A 895 0.20 23.53 -0.01
N GLU A 896 -0.99 24.14 -0.03
CA GLU A 896 -2.17 23.51 -0.63
C GLU A 896 -1.96 23.15 -2.10
N TRP A 897 -2.45 21.96 -2.47
CA TRP A 897 -2.47 21.51 -3.87
C TRP A 897 -3.16 22.51 -4.79
N SER A 898 -4.24 23.15 -4.33
CA SER A 898 -4.97 24.21 -5.06
C SER A 898 -4.06 25.34 -5.55
N LYS A 899 -3.07 25.74 -4.74
CA LYS A 899 -2.11 26.80 -5.05
C LYS A 899 -1.01 26.35 -6.01
N LEU A 900 -0.79 25.05 -6.15
CA LEU A 900 0.18 24.48 -7.10
C LEU A 900 -0.46 24.06 -8.42
N GLN A 901 -1.80 23.85 -8.46
CA GLN A 901 -2.53 23.41 -9.64
C GLN A 901 -2.30 24.31 -10.85
N TRP A 902 -2.31 25.64 -10.70
CA TRP A 902 -2.08 26.56 -11.83
C TRP A 902 -0.66 26.42 -12.41
N LEU A 903 0.35 26.22 -11.55
CA LEU A 903 1.74 26.04 -11.95
C LEU A 903 1.91 24.71 -12.69
N VAL A 904 1.34 23.63 -12.13
CA VAL A 904 1.35 22.29 -12.75
C VAL A 904 0.57 22.29 -14.06
N ALA A 905 -0.58 22.98 -14.13
CA ALA A 905 -1.37 23.14 -15.34
C ALA A 905 -0.60 23.92 -16.42
N ALA A 906 0.03 25.05 -16.07
CA ALA A 906 0.83 25.84 -17.00
C ALA A 906 2.04 25.04 -17.52
N LEU A 907 2.76 24.33 -16.63
CA LEU A 907 3.86 23.44 -17.01
C LEU A 907 3.37 22.29 -17.89
N GLY A 908 2.22 21.69 -17.56
CA GLY A 908 1.61 20.60 -18.32
C GLY A 908 1.16 21.03 -19.72
N VAL A 909 0.56 22.21 -19.84
CA VAL A 909 0.19 22.82 -21.13
C VAL A 909 1.44 23.14 -21.95
N GLY A 910 2.46 23.76 -21.34
CA GLY A 910 3.73 24.05 -22.01
C GLY A 910 4.45 22.78 -22.50
N LEU A 911 4.47 21.74 -21.67
CA LEU A 911 5.02 20.42 -22.03
C LEU A 911 4.19 19.77 -23.16
N GLY A 912 2.86 19.89 -23.09
CA GLY A 912 1.93 19.38 -24.11
C GLY A 912 2.17 20.02 -25.48
N PHE A 913 2.32 21.34 -25.53
CA PHE A 913 2.70 22.05 -26.75
C PHE A 913 4.09 21.65 -27.25
N GLY A 914 5.08 21.49 -26.36
CA GLY A 914 6.42 21.04 -26.74
C GLY A 914 6.48 19.60 -27.27
N LEU A 915 5.60 18.71 -26.79
CA LEU A 915 5.51 17.32 -27.20
C LEU A 915 4.53 17.09 -28.37
N GLN A 916 3.78 18.10 -28.79
CA GLN A 916 2.69 17.97 -29.77
C GLN A 916 3.15 17.31 -31.07
N GLU A 917 4.28 17.75 -31.64
CA GLU A 917 4.80 17.18 -32.90
C GLU A 917 5.31 15.74 -32.74
N ILE A 918 5.88 15.41 -31.58
CA ILE A 918 6.33 14.04 -31.29
C ILE A 918 5.12 13.11 -31.21
N PHE A 919 4.06 13.56 -30.53
CA PHE A 919 2.84 12.79 -30.37
C PHE A 919 2.09 12.63 -31.70
N ALA A 920 2.01 13.68 -32.52
CA ALA A 920 1.41 13.62 -33.85
C ALA A 920 2.11 12.56 -34.72
N ASN A 921 3.45 12.58 -34.79
CA ASN A 921 4.20 11.59 -35.56
C ASN A 921 4.04 10.15 -35.02
N PHE A 922 3.94 9.99 -33.70
CA PHE A 922 3.70 8.69 -33.08
C PHE A 922 2.32 8.12 -33.44
N ILE A 923 1.27 8.92 -33.29
CA ILE A 923 -0.10 8.53 -33.64
C ILE A 923 -0.21 8.26 -35.15
N SER A 924 0.39 9.11 -35.99
CA SER A 924 0.44 8.87 -37.44
C SER A 924 1.17 7.56 -37.77
N GLY A 925 2.23 7.20 -37.04
CA GLY A 925 2.90 5.91 -37.19
C GLY A 925 1.99 4.73 -36.86
N LEU A 926 1.22 4.81 -35.77
CA LEU A 926 0.22 3.78 -35.43
C LEU A 926 -0.87 3.67 -36.51
N ILE A 927 -1.38 4.80 -37.01
CA ILE A 927 -2.38 4.82 -38.08
C ILE A 927 -1.84 4.12 -39.34
N ILE A 928 -0.60 4.44 -39.75
CA ILE A 928 0.04 3.78 -40.90
C ILE A 928 0.13 2.26 -40.70
N LEU A 929 0.47 1.80 -39.49
CA LEU A 929 0.57 0.35 -39.20
C LEU A 929 -0.79 -0.36 -39.19
N PHE A 930 -1.85 0.30 -38.72
CA PHE A 930 -3.20 -0.26 -38.67
C PHE A 930 -3.92 -0.22 -40.02
N GLU A 931 -3.96 0.94 -40.68
CA GLU A 931 -4.68 1.14 -41.93
C GLU A 931 -3.88 0.68 -43.16
N LYS A 932 -2.55 0.56 -43.02
CA LYS A 932 -1.60 0.12 -44.06
C LYS A 932 -1.77 0.86 -45.41
N PRO A 933 -1.83 2.20 -45.44
CA PRO A 933 -1.89 2.97 -46.69
C PRO A 933 -0.57 2.89 -47.50
N ILE A 934 0.52 2.52 -46.83
CA ILE A 934 1.82 2.17 -47.40
C ILE A 934 2.36 0.93 -46.68
N ARG A 935 3.10 0.09 -47.41
CA ARG A 935 3.72 -1.14 -46.89
C ARG A 935 5.23 -1.11 -47.14
N ILE A 936 5.99 -1.86 -46.33
CA ILE A 936 7.41 -2.08 -46.60
C ILE A 936 7.53 -2.79 -47.95
N GLY A 937 8.33 -2.23 -48.86
CA GLY A 937 8.46 -2.66 -50.25
C GLY A 937 7.66 -1.82 -51.25
N ASP A 938 6.67 -1.04 -50.81
CA ASP A 938 5.89 -0.21 -51.73
C ASP A 938 6.74 0.90 -52.34
N THR A 939 6.52 1.19 -53.62
CA THR A 939 7.13 2.35 -54.26
C THR A 939 6.20 3.54 -54.14
N VAL A 940 6.67 4.58 -53.44
CA VAL A 940 5.87 5.76 -53.12
C VAL A 940 6.56 7.02 -53.61
N THR A 941 5.75 7.98 -54.03
CA THR A 941 6.19 9.35 -54.31
C THR A 941 5.50 10.29 -53.34
N ILE A 942 6.27 10.97 -52.50
CA ILE A 942 5.78 12.02 -51.59
C ILE A 942 6.52 13.31 -51.88
N ARG A 943 5.77 14.36 -52.23
CA ARG A 943 6.32 15.58 -52.87
C ARG A 943 7.07 15.19 -54.15
N ASP A 944 8.35 15.54 -54.27
CA ASP A 944 9.21 15.18 -55.42
C ASP A 944 10.12 13.96 -55.15
N LEU A 945 9.95 13.30 -53.99
CA LEU A 945 10.80 12.21 -53.55
C LEU A 945 10.14 10.88 -53.90
N THR A 946 10.76 10.11 -54.80
CA THR A 946 10.28 8.79 -55.23
C THR A 946 11.24 7.71 -54.75
N GLY A 947 10.71 6.64 -54.18
CA GLY A 947 11.53 5.49 -53.81
C GLY A 947 10.72 4.39 -53.14
N SER A 948 11.38 3.32 -52.75
CA SER A 948 10.74 2.17 -52.10
C SER A 948 10.81 2.30 -50.58
N VAL A 949 9.70 2.03 -49.88
CA VAL A 949 9.64 2.06 -48.42
C VAL A 949 10.47 0.92 -47.85
N THR A 950 11.54 1.24 -47.13
CA THR A 950 12.44 0.24 -46.54
C THR A 950 12.08 -0.09 -45.10
N LYS A 951 11.65 0.91 -44.31
CA LYS A 951 11.33 0.73 -42.89
C LYS A 951 10.30 1.73 -42.39
N ILE A 952 9.34 1.27 -41.60
CA ILE A 952 8.36 2.13 -40.90
C ILE A 952 8.72 2.10 -39.41
N ASN A 953 9.19 3.22 -38.86
CA ASN A 953 9.43 3.38 -37.42
C ASN A 953 8.29 4.16 -36.76
N THR A 954 8.30 4.24 -35.43
CA THR A 954 7.24 4.91 -34.65
C THR A 954 7.05 6.40 -34.99
N ARG A 955 8.10 7.13 -35.41
CA ARG A 955 8.01 8.58 -35.72
C ARG A 955 8.26 8.94 -37.18
N ALA A 956 8.88 8.06 -37.95
CA ALA A 956 9.24 8.34 -39.33
C ALA A 956 9.32 7.05 -40.16
N THR A 957 9.04 7.18 -41.44
CA THR A 957 9.19 6.12 -42.46
C THR A 957 10.42 6.43 -43.30
N THR A 958 11.22 5.40 -43.58
CA THR A 958 12.43 5.50 -44.41
C THR A 958 12.11 5.01 -45.82
N ILE A 959 12.43 5.83 -46.81
CA ILE A 959 12.30 5.54 -48.24
C ILE A 959 13.70 5.45 -48.83
N SER A 960 13.99 4.40 -49.61
CA SER A 960 15.21 4.33 -50.41
C SER A 960 14.94 4.79 -51.83
N ASP A 961 15.65 5.82 -52.28
CA ASP A 961 15.67 6.25 -53.68
C ASP A 961 16.49 5.28 -54.56
N TRP A 962 16.40 5.41 -55.87
CA TRP A 962 17.13 4.63 -56.88
C TRP A 962 18.65 4.80 -56.79
N ASP A 963 19.11 5.94 -56.28
CA ASP A 963 20.51 6.22 -55.93
C ASP A 963 20.96 5.53 -54.61
N ARG A 964 20.11 4.71 -54.00
CA ARG A 964 20.30 4.10 -52.66
C ARG A 964 20.45 5.13 -51.52
N LYS A 965 19.86 6.31 -51.68
CA LYS A 965 19.77 7.31 -50.61
C LYS A 965 18.60 6.97 -49.69
N GLU A 966 18.85 6.89 -48.39
CA GLU A 966 17.79 6.74 -47.39
C GLU A 966 17.22 8.12 -47.01
N ILE A 967 15.93 8.29 -47.28
CA ILE A 967 15.18 9.51 -47.03
C ILE A 967 14.23 9.25 -45.86
N ILE A 968 14.40 10.00 -44.77
CA ILE A 968 13.60 9.87 -43.55
C ILE A 968 12.44 10.87 -43.62
N VAL A 969 11.23 10.37 -43.76
CA VAL A 969 10.02 11.19 -43.86
C VAL A 969 9.21 11.05 -42.56
N PRO A 970 8.87 12.16 -41.87
CA PRO A 970 8.03 12.12 -40.67
C PRO A 970 6.69 11.43 -40.95
N ASN A 971 6.22 10.58 -40.03
CA ASN A 971 4.98 9.83 -40.23
C ASN A 971 3.76 10.73 -40.42
N LYS A 972 3.76 11.90 -39.77
CA LYS A 972 2.71 12.92 -39.94
C LYS A 972 2.49 13.28 -41.42
N ALA A 973 3.55 13.36 -42.21
CA ALA A 973 3.47 13.74 -43.62
C ALA A 973 2.63 12.76 -44.46
N PHE A 974 2.71 11.45 -44.21
CA PHE A 974 1.89 10.46 -44.94
C PHE A 974 0.40 10.49 -44.59
N ILE A 975 0.04 11.12 -43.47
CA ILE A 975 -1.35 11.28 -43.05
C ILE A 975 -1.90 12.64 -43.47
N THR A 976 -1.08 13.70 -43.40
CA THR A 976 -1.54 15.07 -43.66
C THR A 976 -1.29 15.57 -45.08
N GLU A 977 -0.34 14.99 -45.81
CA GLU A 977 0.05 15.41 -47.16
C GLU A 977 -0.37 14.38 -48.22
N GLN A 978 -0.56 14.85 -49.46
CA GLN A 978 -0.86 13.97 -50.59
C GLN A 978 0.41 13.23 -51.04
N PHE A 979 0.28 11.93 -51.28
CA PHE A 979 1.32 11.08 -51.84
C PHE A 979 0.72 10.11 -52.86
N ILE A 980 1.58 9.51 -53.68
CA ILE A 980 1.23 8.51 -54.69
C ILE A 980 1.86 7.18 -54.27
N ASN A 981 1.05 6.12 -54.19
CA ASN A 981 1.56 4.76 -54.02
C ASN A 981 1.40 4.01 -55.36
N TRP A 982 2.53 3.65 -55.97
CA TRP A 982 2.59 3.01 -57.28
C TRP A 982 2.32 1.51 -57.25
N SER A 983 2.28 0.90 -56.06
CA SER A 983 2.20 -0.57 -55.88
C SER A 983 1.13 -1.02 -54.89
N LEU A 984 0.19 -0.13 -54.52
CA LEU A 984 -0.81 -0.40 -53.46
C LEU A 984 -1.75 -1.56 -53.79
N SER A 985 -2.34 -1.53 -54.99
CA SER A 985 -3.34 -2.51 -55.45
C SER A 985 -2.78 -3.45 -56.51
N ASP A 986 -1.93 -2.93 -57.39
CA ASP A 986 -1.27 -3.66 -58.47
C ASP A 986 0.11 -3.00 -58.73
N SER A 987 1.11 -3.79 -59.10
CA SER A 987 2.47 -3.33 -59.44
C SER A 987 2.61 -2.93 -60.92
N VAL A 988 1.61 -3.27 -61.73
CA VAL A 988 1.61 -2.98 -63.17
C VAL A 988 1.51 -1.48 -63.44
N THR A 989 2.47 -0.94 -64.19
CA THR A 989 2.51 0.50 -64.52
C THR A 989 2.54 0.75 -66.03
N ARG A 990 1.77 1.74 -66.50
CA ARG A 990 1.72 2.12 -67.92
C ARG A 990 2.87 3.02 -68.31
N VAL A 991 3.62 2.65 -69.34
CA VAL A 991 4.66 3.43 -70.01
C VAL A 991 4.09 3.93 -71.33
N VAL A 992 4.21 5.23 -71.58
CA VAL A 992 3.81 5.86 -72.84
C VAL A 992 5.07 6.36 -73.54
N LEU A 993 5.27 5.94 -74.78
CA LEU A 993 6.38 6.32 -75.63
C LEU A 993 5.85 7.04 -76.86
N THR A 994 6.42 8.22 -77.15
CA THR A 994 6.08 9.01 -78.32
C THR A 994 7.14 8.78 -79.39
N ILE A 995 6.74 8.16 -80.50
CA ILE A 995 7.63 7.74 -81.58
C ILE A 995 7.26 8.50 -82.87
N PRO A 996 8.16 9.34 -83.39
CA PRO A 996 7.92 10.04 -84.65
C PRO A 996 8.28 9.15 -85.85
N ALA A 997 7.50 9.24 -86.93
CA ALA A 997 7.74 8.59 -88.21
C ALA A 997 7.56 9.57 -89.39
N PRO A 998 8.26 9.38 -90.53
CA PRO A 998 8.18 10.28 -91.67
C PRO A 998 6.77 10.41 -92.27
N ALA A 999 6.54 11.51 -92.97
CA ALA A 999 5.27 11.79 -93.67
C ALA A 999 4.93 10.73 -94.74
N ASP A 1000 5.96 10.22 -95.40
CA ASP A 1000 5.90 9.31 -96.53
C ASP A 1000 5.91 7.82 -96.12
N ALA A 1001 6.12 7.52 -94.83
CA ALA A 1001 6.03 6.15 -94.31
C ALA A 1001 4.57 5.70 -94.21
N ASN A 1002 4.28 4.45 -94.58
CA ASN A 1002 2.94 3.91 -94.43
C ASN A 1002 2.59 3.75 -92.93
N SER A 1003 1.53 4.41 -92.48
CA SER A 1003 1.10 4.41 -91.07
C SER A 1003 0.78 3.00 -90.54
N GLU A 1004 0.22 2.13 -91.38
CA GLU A 1004 -0.12 0.76 -91.02
C GLU A 1004 1.14 -0.10 -90.85
N GLU A 1005 2.15 0.13 -91.69
CA GLU A 1005 3.46 -0.51 -91.61
C GLU A 1005 4.22 -0.08 -90.35
N VAL A 1006 4.24 1.22 -90.04
CA VAL A 1006 4.84 1.74 -88.80
C VAL A 1006 4.13 1.15 -87.58
N THR A 1007 2.80 1.07 -87.60
CA THR A 1007 2.02 0.46 -86.51
C THR A 1007 2.40 -1.01 -86.30
N GLN A 1008 2.56 -1.79 -87.38
CA GLN A 1008 3.01 -3.19 -87.28
C GLN A 1008 4.43 -3.33 -86.75
N ILE A 1009 5.34 -2.44 -87.14
CA ILE A 1009 6.72 -2.44 -86.63
C ILE A 1009 6.74 -2.14 -85.13
N LEU A 1010 5.99 -1.13 -84.69
CA LEU A 1010 5.88 -0.78 -83.26
C LEU A 1010 5.22 -1.90 -82.45
N LEU A 1011 4.21 -2.58 -83.02
CA LEU A 1011 3.53 -3.70 -82.38
C LEU A 1011 4.48 -4.90 -82.24
N THR A 1012 5.22 -5.20 -83.30
CA THR A 1012 6.23 -6.28 -83.32
C THR A 1012 7.36 -5.98 -82.34
N ALA A 1013 7.80 -4.72 -82.24
CA ALA A 1013 8.80 -4.30 -81.27
C ALA A 1013 8.29 -4.47 -79.83
N ALA A 1014 7.02 -4.12 -79.57
CA ALA A 1014 6.39 -4.33 -78.27
C ALA A 1014 6.28 -5.82 -77.90
N GLN A 1015 5.88 -6.69 -78.85
CA GLN A 1015 5.76 -8.13 -78.63
C GLN A 1015 7.11 -8.84 -78.48
N ARG A 1016 8.19 -8.31 -79.07
CA ARG A 1016 9.54 -8.89 -78.96
C ARG A 1016 10.25 -8.49 -77.66
N CYS A 1017 9.81 -7.43 -76.99
CA CYS A 1017 10.41 -6.96 -75.76
C CYS A 1017 9.97 -7.82 -74.58
N SER A 1018 10.92 -8.52 -73.97
CA SER A 1018 10.62 -9.46 -72.87
C SER A 1018 10.01 -8.82 -71.61
N LEU A 1019 10.18 -7.50 -71.46
CA LEU A 1019 9.71 -6.73 -70.31
C LEU A 1019 8.29 -6.15 -70.46
N VAL A 1020 7.69 -6.21 -71.66
CA VAL A 1020 6.31 -5.76 -71.91
C VAL A 1020 5.34 -6.86 -71.51
N LEU A 1021 4.27 -6.50 -70.80
CA LEU A 1021 3.20 -7.44 -70.48
C LEU A 1021 2.29 -7.70 -71.67
N ASP A 1022 1.89 -8.95 -71.86
CA ASP A 1022 0.89 -9.35 -72.88
C ASP A 1022 -0.54 -8.95 -72.48
N ASN A 1023 -0.83 -8.86 -71.17
CA ASN A 1023 -2.10 -8.45 -70.60
C ASN A 1023 -1.86 -7.36 -69.54
N PRO A 1024 -2.28 -6.11 -69.75
CA PRO A 1024 -3.04 -5.59 -70.89
C PRO A 1024 -2.21 -5.51 -72.18
N PRO A 1025 -2.82 -5.70 -73.36
CA PRO A 1025 -2.08 -5.70 -74.63
C PRO A 1025 -1.50 -4.31 -74.95
N PRO A 1026 -0.37 -4.27 -75.70
CA PRO A 1026 0.21 -3.02 -76.16
C PRO A 1026 -0.75 -2.28 -77.10
N GLU A 1027 -0.95 -0.98 -76.89
CA GLU A 1027 -1.79 -0.14 -77.73
C GLU A 1027 -0.91 0.86 -78.49
N ILE A 1028 -1.16 1.02 -79.79
CA ILE A 1028 -0.47 1.98 -80.64
C ILE A 1028 -1.49 2.87 -81.31
N PHE A 1029 -1.31 4.17 -81.15
CA PHE A 1029 -2.18 5.17 -81.76
C PHE A 1029 -1.33 6.15 -82.55
N LEU A 1030 -1.74 6.49 -83.78
CA LEU A 1030 -1.30 7.72 -84.43
C LEU A 1030 -2.06 8.87 -83.76
N VAL A 1031 -1.40 9.61 -82.89
CA VAL A 1031 -2.06 10.60 -82.01
C VAL A 1031 -2.02 12.00 -82.60
N ASP A 1032 -0.99 12.33 -83.38
CA ASP A 1032 -0.83 13.66 -83.97
C ASP A 1032 -0.06 13.63 -85.29
N LEU A 1033 -0.23 14.68 -86.11
CA LEU A 1033 0.45 14.90 -87.39
C LEU A 1033 1.09 16.29 -87.37
N GLN A 1034 2.38 16.36 -87.03
CA GLN A 1034 3.09 17.63 -86.82
C GLN A 1034 3.98 17.95 -88.02
N GLN A 1035 3.61 18.96 -88.82
CA GLN A 1035 4.40 19.45 -89.95
C GLN A 1035 4.76 18.35 -90.97
N GLY A 1036 3.86 17.37 -91.13
CA GLY A 1036 4.05 16.19 -91.98
C GLY A 1036 4.61 14.97 -91.24
N ILE A 1037 5.23 15.12 -90.05
CA ILE A 1037 5.70 13.98 -89.25
C ILE A 1037 4.52 13.31 -88.55
N GLN A 1038 4.45 11.99 -88.65
CA GLN A 1038 3.45 11.16 -87.96
C GLN A 1038 3.93 10.88 -86.53
N ILE A 1039 3.14 11.23 -85.52
CA ILE A 1039 3.47 11.02 -84.10
C ILE A 1039 2.66 9.86 -83.54
N PHE A 1040 3.33 8.74 -83.29
CA PHE A 1040 2.72 7.57 -82.68
C PHE A 1040 2.90 7.58 -81.16
N GLU A 1041 1.85 7.26 -80.42
CA GLU A 1041 1.95 6.86 -79.02
C GLU A 1041 1.90 5.35 -78.91
N LEU A 1042 2.99 4.76 -78.42
CA LEU A 1042 3.06 3.37 -77.99
C LEU A 1042 2.80 3.32 -76.48
N ARG A 1043 1.68 2.73 -76.08
CA ARG A 1043 1.26 2.55 -74.68
C ARG A 1043 1.44 1.08 -74.31
N ILE A 1044 2.34 0.83 -73.38
CA ILE A 1044 2.77 -0.51 -72.96
C ILE A 1044 2.83 -0.59 -71.45
N TYR A 1045 2.68 -1.79 -70.89
CA TYR A 1045 2.64 -1.98 -69.45
C TYR A 1045 3.89 -2.72 -68.98
N ALA A 1046 4.52 -2.20 -67.93
CA ALA A 1046 5.63 -2.82 -67.23
C ALA A 1046 5.09 -3.54 -65.98
N ALA A 1047 5.61 -4.74 -65.69
CA ALA A 1047 5.21 -5.53 -64.52
C ALA A 1047 5.47 -4.83 -63.18
N GLU A 1048 6.53 -4.02 -63.11
CA GLU A 1048 6.97 -3.32 -61.91
C GLU A 1048 7.64 -2.00 -62.27
N MET A 1049 7.72 -1.07 -61.30
CA MET A 1049 8.33 0.25 -61.49
C MET A 1049 9.80 0.18 -61.94
N GLY A 1050 10.56 -0.80 -61.40
CA GLY A 1050 11.97 -1.00 -61.75
C GLY A 1050 12.21 -1.42 -63.20
N HIS A 1051 11.22 -2.05 -63.85
CA HIS A 1051 11.33 -2.48 -65.25
C HIS A 1051 11.07 -1.35 -66.26
N ARG A 1052 10.50 -0.21 -65.85
CA ARG A 1052 10.13 0.88 -66.79
C ARG A 1052 11.31 1.39 -67.60
N MET A 1053 12.48 1.62 -66.98
CA MET A 1053 13.63 2.18 -67.68
C MET A 1053 14.33 1.16 -68.60
N PRO A 1054 14.63 -0.08 -68.15
CA PRO A 1054 15.10 -1.14 -69.03
C PRO A 1054 14.16 -1.42 -70.21
N LEU A 1055 12.84 -1.45 -69.96
CA LEU A 1055 11.83 -1.65 -70.99
C LEU A 1055 11.86 -0.52 -72.03
N ARG A 1056 11.92 0.76 -71.61
CA ARG A 1056 12.04 1.89 -72.55
C ARG A 1056 13.32 1.77 -73.39
N HIS A 1057 14.41 1.34 -72.80
CA HIS A 1057 15.67 1.16 -73.51
C HIS A 1057 15.57 0.06 -74.58
N GLU A 1058 15.09 -1.12 -74.21
CA GLU A 1058 14.94 -2.28 -75.11
C GLU A 1058 13.95 -1.97 -76.24
N ILE A 1059 12.81 -1.37 -75.93
CA ILE A 1059 11.82 -0.96 -76.94
C ILE A 1059 12.39 0.05 -77.93
N HIS A 1060 13.10 1.09 -77.47
CA HIS A 1060 13.72 2.04 -78.41
C HIS A 1060 14.74 1.35 -79.32
N GLN A 1061 15.52 0.39 -78.82
CA GLN A 1061 16.46 -0.37 -79.65
C GLN A 1061 15.74 -1.21 -80.70
N LEU A 1062 14.66 -1.91 -80.31
CA LEU A 1062 13.86 -2.74 -81.21
C LEU A 1062 13.15 -1.90 -82.28
N ILE A 1063 12.63 -0.73 -81.91
CA ILE A 1063 12.02 0.22 -82.87
C ILE A 1063 13.07 0.69 -83.88
N LEU A 1064 14.25 1.12 -83.43
CA LEU A 1064 15.32 1.58 -84.32
C LEU A 1064 15.82 0.46 -85.25
N ALA A 1065 15.88 -0.78 -84.77
CA ALA A 1065 16.21 -1.94 -85.59
C ALA A 1065 15.12 -2.22 -86.64
N GLY A 1066 13.85 -2.21 -86.23
CA GLY A 1066 12.71 -2.42 -87.12
C GLY A 1066 12.59 -1.35 -88.21
N PHE A 1067 12.81 -0.08 -87.85
CA PHE A 1067 12.82 1.03 -88.81
C PHE A 1067 13.96 0.88 -89.84
N ARG A 1068 15.16 0.47 -89.40
CA ARG A 1068 16.29 0.22 -90.30
C ARG A 1068 16.03 -0.94 -91.26
N GLU A 1069 15.42 -2.03 -90.79
CA GLU A 1069 15.10 -3.22 -91.60
C GLU A 1069 14.10 -2.91 -92.71
N HIS A 1070 13.15 -2.00 -92.46
CA HIS A 1070 12.11 -1.60 -93.41
C HIS A 1070 12.46 -0.32 -94.20
N GLY A 1071 13.67 0.22 -94.03
CA GLY A 1071 14.13 1.42 -94.75
C GLY A 1071 13.40 2.71 -94.37
N ILE A 1072 12.86 2.78 -93.15
CA ILE A 1072 12.19 3.96 -92.58
C ILE A 1072 13.24 4.79 -91.84
N ASP A 1073 13.52 5.99 -92.34
CA ASP A 1073 14.44 6.92 -91.67
C ASP A 1073 13.72 7.65 -90.54
N MET A 1074 14.38 7.83 -89.38
CA MET A 1074 13.79 8.64 -88.30
C MET A 1074 13.70 10.11 -88.75
N PRO A 1075 12.54 10.75 -88.64
CA PRO A 1075 12.37 12.12 -89.11
C PRO A 1075 13.12 13.08 -88.21
N PHE A 1076 13.93 13.94 -88.82
CA PHE A 1076 14.44 15.14 -88.17
C PHE A 1076 13.41 16.27 -88.34
N PRO A 1077 13.35 17.25 -87.42
CA PRO A 1077 12.47 18.39 -87.57
C PRO A 1077 12.68 19.06 -88.94
N PRO A 1078 11.64 19.24 -89.77
CA PRO A 1078 11.80 19.85 -91.08
C PRO A 1078 12.22 21.31 -90.90
N PHE A 1079 13.35 21.71 -91.48
CA PHE A 1079 13.71 23.12 -91.58
C PHE A 1079 13.41 23.61 -93.00
N GLN A 1080 12.61 24.66 -93.12
CA GLN A 1080 12.44 25.38 -94.38
C GLN A 1080 13.54 26.43 -94.52
N MET A 1081 14.40 26.28 -95.52
CA MET A 1081 15.37 27.30 -95.89
C MET A 1081 14.80 28.12 -97.06
N ARG A 1082 14.43 29.37 -96.78
CA ARG A 1082 14.10 30.36 -97.81
C ARG A 1082 15.38 31.07 -98.23
N LEU A 1083 15.93 30.70 -99.38
CA LEU A 1083 17.07 31.39 -99.99
C LEU A 1083 16.57 32.66 -100.68
N GLU A 1084 16.86 33.83 -100.11
CA GLU A 1084 16.69 35.12 -100.78
C GLU A 1084 18.04 35.61 -101.30
N SER A 1085 18.19 35.69 -102.62
CA SER A 1085 19.36 36.29 -103.25
C SER A 1085 19.17 37.81 -103.34
N LEU A 1086 20.05 38.58 -102.69
CA LEU A 1086 20.09 40.04 -102.79
C LEU A 1086 20.72 40.47 -104.12
N GLY A 1087 19.93 40.36 -105.18
CA GLY A 1087 20.23 40.83 -106.53
C GLY A 1087 19.02 40.60 -107.41
N GLY A 1088 18.28 41.67 -107.72
CA GLY A 1088 16.93 41.61 -108.30
C GLY A 1088 16.78 40.67 -109.51
N LYS A 1089 16.14 39.52 -109.27
CA LYS A 1089 15.12 38.88 -110.12
C LYS A 1089 14.49 37.75 -109.29
N GLN A 1090 13.18 37.82 -109.10
CA GLN A 1090 12.43 36.81 -108.34
C GLN A 1090 12.52 35.44 -109.00
N THR A 1091 13.16 34.49 -108.32
CA THR A 1091 12.91 33.05 -108.46
C THR A 1091 12.85 32.44 -107.06
N GLY A 1092 11.70 32.60 -106.40
CA GLY A 1092 11.44 31.88 -105.16
C GLY A 1092 11.33 30.39 -105.46
N ARG A 1093 12.37 29.61 -105.16
CA ARG A 1093 12.34 28.15 -105.24
C ARG A 1093 12.44 27.60 -103.82
N THR A 1094 11.30 27.17 -103.28
CA THR A 1094 11.23 26.51 -101.98
C THR A 1094 11.86 25.12 -102.11
N LEU A 1095 12.96 24.87 -101.42
CA LEU A 1095 13.54 23.54 -101.30
C LEU A 1095 13.06 22.93 -99.99
N THR A 1096 12.31 21.84 -100.09
CA THR A 1096 11.97 20.96 -98.97
C THR A 1096 12.88 19.75 -98.99
N SER A 1097 13.26 19.22 -97.82
CA SER A 1097 14.23 18.11 -97.70
C SER A 1097 13.70 16.74 -98.17
N ALA A 1098 12.49 16.66 -98.73
CA ALA A 1098 11.83 15.40 -99.09
C ALA A 1098 12.29 14.81 -100.45
N GLY A 1099 13.52 15.09 -100.90
CA GLY A 1099 14.04 14.63 -102.19
C GLY A 1099 15.24 13.71 -102.06
N LYS A 1100 15.01 12.39 -102.06
CA LYS A 1100 16.06 11.37 -102.22
C LYS A 1100 16.89 11.68 -103.47
N THR A 1101 18.17 12.02 -103.29
CA THR A 1101 19.18 11.95 -104.35
C THR A 1101 20.08 10.76 -104.04
N SER A 1102 19.90 9.70 -104.83
CA SER A 1102 20.74 8.52 -104.85
C SER A 1102 22.16 8.88 -105.26
N ARG A 1103 23.16 8.48 -104.46
CA ARG A 1103 24.56 8.34 -104.91
C ARG A 1103 25.21 7.09 -104.30
N PRO A 1104 26.11 6.44 -105.05
CA PRO A 1104 26.42 5.01 -104.93
C PRO A 1104 27.50 4.71 -103.89
N ALA A 1105 27.51 3.45 -103.43
CA ALA A 1105 28.45 2.91 -102.45
C ALA A 1105 29.90 2.86 -102.99
N GLY A 1106 30.84 3.39 -102.19
CA GLY A 1106 32.27 3.17 -102.37
C GLY A 1106 33.17 4.26 -101.79
N SER A 1107 33.47 4.20 -100.49
CA SER A 1107 34.84 4.29 -99.94
C SER A 1107 34.81 4.27 -98.40
N LEU A 1108 35.39 3.19 -97.86
CA LEU A 1108 35.84 2.89 -96.49
C LEU A 1108 34.84 3.01 -95.34
#